data_AF-A0A933NA65-F1
#
_entry.id   AF-A0A933NA65-F1
#
_cell.length_a   1.000
_cell.length_b   1.000
_cell.length_c   1.000
_cell.angle_alpha   90.00
_cell.angle_beta   90.00
_cell.angle_gamma   90.00
#
_symmetry.space_group_name_H-M   'P 1'
#
loop_
_entity.id
_entity.type
_entity.pdbx_description
1 polymer ?
#
loop_
_entity_poly.entity_id
_entity_poly.type
_entity_poly.pdbx_seq_one_letter_code
_entity_poly.pdbx_strand_id
1 'polypeptide(L)'
;MRSLPFVTLFFVAACESSLDQTDARVDASVRDIGDTSGFEPDAGAMDAAHPDAAHPDAALLDADTPDAMDGSIRDAANPDAVSGGFDGNELRDATPLVGSGDESVRGTTLEGIAIEWTAPLELCTRWQEGRPIAGELDAKARLTLVPEPRLSLGSGHLSQATLTKVVAKRGPLSTQQWALDRISSALVSYRVTPQAGGATSLTAELEHDLGPAGVLVESLGVYRSPGDVRPVRVGQWDYEHTFAIRRAPIGEAALLEPCQGPDQLDDAVFVLSAERAGERVILTRYARTTVAFAGSAPVVLRGLDVRWPDPFEPVVSVRDFWGMTYAAEHHNWNDSSHFDFASDLIGFETLFEPFVRGEPVPFERAVETVDLRGIDGFDGTPEVELGWRDFQTGSLDRETYVAGRNWIRVDSVMLRNGLTCAGGDVITLSDYNAHTFQVLTCPRAASPGFRIEAIVLVHFPEEAASTGQTIASPTELLVSGRPSFRFVVGRHDVTISRGSEAYYFLTVREGGQVISESLSEPSDLWPTARDEQLRFSSANGSVSIEFVRRWAAIGVGESSIFVPVYFDATLGARSWHVEAWDRLDYTNTHHNWLDTFVARADDVTIEWETEFFPEQHDRVRIVDSAGAELLPETEVFAR
;
A
#
# COMPACT_ATOMS: atom_id res chain seq x y z
N MET A 1 49.19 -19.97 16.89
CA MET A 1 48.49 -19.77 18.17
C MET A 1 49.30 -18.83 19.06
N ARG A 2 49.06 -17.52 18.93
CA ARG A 2 49.35 -16.50 19.94
C ARG A 2 48.26 -15.44 19.77
N SER A 3 47.61 -15.13 20.88
CA SER A 3 46.49 -14.20 21.03
C SER A 3 46.91 -12.76 20.77
N LEU A 4 46.03 -12.00 20.11
CA LEU A 4 46.04 -10.55 20.08
C LEU A 4 44.83 -10.05 20.90
N PRO A 5 44.94 -8.95 21.66
CA PRO A 5 43.83 -8.42 22.44
C PRO A 5 42.85 -7.65 21.54
N PHE A 6 41.57 -7.89 21.74
CA PHE A 6 40.48 -7.07 21.21
C PHE A 6 40.52 -5.68 21.85
N VAL A 7 40.52 -4.64 21.01
CA VAL A 7 40.27 -3.26 21.40
C VAL A 7 38.79 -3.01 21.23
N THR A 8 38.08 -2.83 22.34
CA THR A 8 36.69 -2.35 22.37
C THR A 8 36.69 -0.84 22.15
N LEU A 9 36.07 -0.38 21.06
CA LEU A 9 35.77 1.05 20.87
C LEU A 9 34.26 1.24 21.09
N PHE A 10 33.92 1.91 22.18
CA PHE A 10 32.61 2.49 22.42
C PHE A 10 32.54 3.85 21.69
N PHE A 11 31.47 4.10 20.95
CA PHE A 11 31.01 5.47 20.70
C PHE A 11 29.75 5.70 21.54
N VAL A 12 29.95 6.26 22.73
CA VAL A 12 28.91 6.98 23.45
C VAL A 12 28.98 8.41 22.94
N ALA A 13 27.88 8.92 22.39
CA ALA A 13 27.74 10.35 22.11
C ALA A 13 27.76 11.10 23.45
N ALA A 14 28.93 11.62 23.81
CA ALA A 14 29.07 12.53 24.94
C ALA A 14 28.55 13.91 24.51
N CYS A 15 27.39 14.27 25.03
CA CYS A 15 26.90 15.64 25.05
C CYS A 15 27.78 16.43 26.05
N GLU A 16 28.79 17.15 25.57
CA GLU A 16 29.57 18.07 26.41
C GLU A 16 28.92 19.46 26.40
N SER A 17 28.20 19.76 27.48
CA SER A 17 27.81 21.11 27.87
C SER A 17 29.05 21.92 28.27
N SER A 18 29.37 22.98 27.53
CA SER A 18 30.28 24.04 28.01
C SER A 18 29.47 25.25 28.46
N LEU A 19 29.32 25.37 29.77
CA LEU A 19 29.00 26.62 30.47
C LEU A 19 30.33 27.22 30.93
N ASP A 20 30.74 28.36 30.38
CA ASP A 20 31.19 29.48 31.21
C ASP A 20 31.15 30.84 30.47
N GLN A 21 30.95 31.87 31.28
CA GLN A 21 30.44 33.21 31.03
C GLN A 21 31.38 34.15 30.26
N THR A 22 30.82 35.18 29.60
CA THR A 22 31.05 36.58 30.02
C THR A 22 30.08 37.59 29.38
N ASP A 23 29.67 38.53 30.24
CA ASP A 23 28.89 39.75 30.03
C ASP A 23 29.29 40.62 28.82
N ALA A 24 28.28 41.13 28.11
CA ALA A 24 28.25 42.53 27.67
C ALA A 24 26.82 43.02 27.39
N ARG A 25 26.32 43.88 28.29
CA ARG A 25 25.13 44.72 28.12
C ARG A 25 25.23 45.62 26.89
N VAL A 26 24.16 45.72 26.10
CA VAL A 26 23.75 46.98 25.44
C VAL A 26 22.22 47.07 25.41
N ASP A 27 21.70 48.06 26.13
CA ASP A 27 20.37 48.66 25.98
C ASP A 27 20.18 49.24 24.56
N ALA A 28 19.05 48.96 23.91
CA ALA A 28 18.43 49.92 23.01
C ALA A 28 16.93 49.64 22.83
N SER A 29 16.17 50.50 23.50
CA SER A 29 14.76 50.85 23.36
C SER A 29 14.23 51.03 21.93
N VAL A 30 12.95 50.65 21.75
CA VAL A 30 11.87 51.39 21.07
C VAL A 30 12.07 51.76 19.59
N ARG A 31 11.22 51.20 18.73
CA ARG A 31 10.45 52.01 17.75
C ARG A 31 9.20 51.29 17.23
N ASP A 32 8.09 51.90 17.61
CA ASP A 32 6.80 51.93 16.93
C ASP A 32 6.93 52.64 15.55
N ILE A 33 5.89 52.54 14.70
CA ILE A 33 5.69 53.02 13.31
C ILE A 33 5.64 51.82 12.33
N GLY A 34 4.58 51.57 11.57
CA GLY A 34 3.39 52.36 11.34
C GLY A 34 2.40 51.68 10.40
N ASP A 35 1.16 52.15 10.56
CA ASP A 35 -0.01 52.04 9.71
C ASP A 35 0.29 52.39 8.23
N THR A 36 -0.11 51.50 7.31
CA THR A 36 -0.44 51.88 5.93
C THR A 36 -1.66 51.11 5.45
N SER A 37 -2.80 51.77 5.58
CA SER A 37 -4.00 51.62 4.78
C SER A 37 -3.74 51.51 3.26
N GLY A 38 -4.51 50.63 2.62
CA GLY A 38 -5.15 50.92 1.33
C GLY A 38 -4.37 50.48 0.09
N PHE A 39 -4.85 49.44 -0.58
CA PHE A 39 -5.16 49.44 -2.01
C PHE A 39 -5.95 48.14 -2.32
N GLU A 40 -7.27 48.29 -2.44
CA GLU A 40 -8.11 47.34 -3.19
C GLU A 40 -7.77 47.44 -4.68
N PRO A 41 -7.81 46.31 -5.39
CA PRO A 41 -8.33 46.32 -6.74
C PRO A 41 -9.55 45.41 -6.85
N ASP A 42 -10.65 46.04 -7.27
CA ASP A 42 -11.83 45.41 -7.85
C ASP A 42 -11.45 44.33 -8.88
N ALA A 43 -11.87 43.10 -8.64
CA ALA A 43 -11.98 42.07 -9.65
C ALA A 43 -13.43 41.58 -9.70
N GLY A 44 -14.05 41.80 -10.87
CA GLY A 44 -15.47 41.67 -11.10
C GLY A 44 -16.01 40.26 -10.87
N ALA A 45 -17.23 40.23 -10.34
CA ALA A 45 -18.08 39.07 -10.28
C ALA A 45 -18.30 38.50 -11.69
N MET A 46 -17.83 37.28 -11.93
CA MET A 46 -18.36 36.42 -12.98
C MET A 46 -19.41 35.51 -12.33
N ASP A 47 -20.67 35.69 -12.74
CA ASP A 47 -21.75 34.73 -12.56
C ASP A 47 -21.35 33.42 -13.25
N ALA A 48 -20.93 32.43 -12.47
CA ALA A 48 -20.86 31.04 -12.92
C ALA A 48 -22.23 30.41 -12.66
N ALA A 49 -22.98 30.24 -13.75
CA ALA A 49 -24.22 29.49 -13.77
C ALA A 49 -24.00 28.07 -13.21
N HIS A 50 -24.87 27.72 -12.27
CA HIS A 50 -25.09 26.39 -11.72
C HIS A 50 -25.35 25.38 -12.87
N PRO A 51 -24.59 24.29 -13.03
CA PRO A 51 -25.08 23.11 -13.71
C PRO A 51 -25.77 22.22 -12.67
N ASP A 52 -27.02 21.89 -12.94
CA ASP A 52 -27.77 20.86 -12.21
C ASP A 52 -27.04 19.51 -12.34
N ALA A 53 -26.85 18.86 -11.19
CA ALA A 53 -26.39 17.48 -11.10
C ALA A 53 -27.47 16.55 -11.69
N ALA A 54 -27.32 16.20 -12.97
CA ALA A 54 -28.02 15.07 -13.56
C ALA A 54 -27.41 13.78 -13.01
N HIS A 55 -28.28 12.90 -12.50
CA HIS A 55 -27.98 11.50 -12.23
C HIS A 55 -27.20 10.88 -13.41
N PRO A 56 -26.13 10.10 -13.17
CA PRO A 56 -25.60 9.24 -14.22
C PRO A 56 -26.62 8.13 -14.49
N ASP A 57 -27.30 8.24 -15.63
CA ASP A 57 -28.02 7.12 -16.22
C ASP A 57 -26.99 6.01 -16.48
N ALA A 58 -27.29 4.82 -15.95
CA ALA A 58 -26.59 3.59 -16.25
C ALA A 58 -26.72 3.30 -17.76
N ALA A 59 -25.76 3.75 -18.55
CA ALA A 59 -25.59 3.34 -19.92
C ALA A 59 -25.18 1.87 -19.92
N LEU A 60 -26.12 1.01 -20.29
CA LEU A 60 -25.88 -0.35 -20.75
C LEU A 60 -24.83 -0.29 -21.86
N LEU A 61 -23.61 -0.75 -21.56
CA LEU A 61 -22.62 -1.08 -22.57
C LEU A 61 -23.10 -2.33 -23.29
N ASP A 62 -23.43 -2.17 -24.58
CA ASP A 62 -23.67 -3.28 -25.49
C ASP A 62 -22.43 -4.18 -25.54
N ALA A 63 -22.65 -5.46 -25.25
CA ALA A 63 -21.64 -6.50 -25.32
C ALA A 63 -21.33 -6.82 -26.80
N ASP A 64 -20.31 -6.18 -27.35
CA ASP A 64 -19.67 -6.67 -28.57
C ASP A 64 -18.79 -7.88 -28.22
N THR A 65 -19.24 -9.04 -28.70
CA THR A 65 -18.54 -10.32 -28.73
C THR A 65 -17.13 -10.19 -29.31
N PRO A 66 -16.08 -10.73 -28.66
CA PRO A 66 -14.79 -10.89 -29.31
C PRO A 66 -14.84 -12.05 -30.29
N ASP A 67 -14.53 -11.77 -31.55
CA ASP A 67 -14.30 -12.77 -32.59
C ASP A 67 -13.24 -13.79 -32.14
N ALA A 68 -13.63 -15.07 -32.19
CA ALA A 68 -12.76 -16.19 -31.89
C ALA A 68 -11.62 -16.27 -32.91
N MET A 69 -10.37 -16.20 -32.42
CA MET A 69 -9.22 -16.61 -33.20
C MET A 69 -9.24 -18.12 -33.42
N ASP A 70 -9.34 -18.48 -34.70
CA ASP A 70 -9.10 -19.81 -35.25
C ASP A 70 -7.66 -20.27 -34.97
N GLY A 71 -7.52 -21.20 -34.04
CA GLY A 71 -6.29 -21.89 -33.70
C GLY A 71 -6.41 -23.39 -33.97
N SER A 72 -6.36 -23.77 -35.25
CA SER A 72 -6.26 -25.16 -35.70
C SER A 72 -5.25 -26.01 -34.88
N ILE A 73 -5.74 -27.05 -34.21
CA ILE A 73 -4.92 -28.19 -33.76
C ILE A 73 -5.49 -29.46 -34.37
N ARG A 74 -4.56 -30.23 -34.93
CA ARG A 74 -4.71 -31.33 -35.87
C ARG A 74 -5.39 -32.57 -35.28
N ASP A 75 -6.13 -33.23 -36.18
CA ASP A 75 -6.57 -34.61 -36.13
C ASP A 75 -5.49 -35.59 -35.66
N ALA A 76 -5.86 -36.45 -34.71
CA ALA A 76 -5.35 -37.80 -34.63
C ALA A 76 -6.54 -38.74 -34.32
N ALA A 77 -6.87 -39.56 -35.31
CA ALA A 77 -7.91 -40.57 -35.29
C ALA A 77 -7.61 -41.72 -34.31
N ASN A 78 -8.64 -42.23 -33.64
CA ASN A 78 -8.89 -43.68 -33.57
C ASN A 78 -10.37 -43.96 -33.24
N PRO A 79 -11.05 -44.92 -33.91
CA PRO A 79 -12.47 -45.19 -33.72
C PRO A 79 -12.75 -46.35 -32.75
N ASP A 80 -14.04 -46.52 -32.46
CA ASP A 80 -14.70 -47.68 -31.85
C ASP A 80 -14.66 -47.84 -30.32
N ALA A 81 -15.73 -47.38 -29.65
CA ALA A 81 -16.38 -48.15 -28.58
C ALA A 81 -17.82 -47.67 -28.29
N VAL A 82 -18.76 -48.38 -28.91
CA VAL A 82 -20.03 -48.89 -28.36
C VAL A 82 -20.93 -47.97 -27.52
N SER A 83 -22.10 -47.72 -28.08
CA SER A 83 -23.36 -47.28 -27.48
C SER A 83 -23.63 -47.83 -26.07
N GLY A 84 -23.78 -46.91 -25.11
CA GLY A 84 -24.46 -47.14 -23.84
C GLY A 84 -25.13 -45.85 -23.43
N GLY A 85 -26.45 -45.76 -23.63
CA GLY A 85 -27.24 -44.62 -23.18
C GLY A 85 -27.17 -44.49 -21.67
N PHE A 86 -26.65 -43.36 -21.21
CA PHE A 86 -26.82 -42.84 -19.86
C PHE A 86 -27.45 -41.46 -20.00
N ASP A 87 -28.75 -41.42 -19.77
CA ASP A 87 -29.54 -40.23 -19.52
C ASP A 87 -29.14 -39.63 -18.16
N GLY A 88 -28.07 -38.83 -18.16
CA GLY A 88 -27.57 -38.09 -16.99
C GLY A 88 -28.49 -36.97 -16.52
N ASN A 89 -29.76 -37.29 -16.26
CA ASN A 89 -30.80 -36.37 -15.80
C ASN A 89 -31.16 -36.57 -14.31
N GLU A 90 -30.24 -37.11 -13.50
CA GLU A 90 -30.43 -37.34 -12.06
C GLU A 90 -29.94 -36.19 -11.14
N LEU A 91 -29.66 -35.00 -11.69
CA LEU A 91 -29.43 -33.78 -10.88
C LEU A 91 -30.62 -32.82 -10.84
N ARG A 92 -31.78 -33.21 -11.37
CA ARG A 92 -33.01 -32.38 -11.37
C ARG A 92 -33.96 -32.60 -10.20
N ASP A 93 -33.71 -33.59 -9.34
CA ASP A 93 -34.57 -33.91 -8.20
C ASP A 93 -33.93 -33.59 -6.83
N ALA A 94 -33.05 -32.59 -6.78
CA ALA A 94 -32.83 -31.89 -5.53
C ALA A 94 -34.14 -31.17 -5.17
N THR A 95 -34.90 -31.81 -4.29
CA THR A 95 -36.16 -31.28 -3.76
C THR A 95 -35.89 -29.85 -3.28
N PRO A 96 -36.65 -28.82 -3.73
CA PRO A 96 -36.48 -27.47 -3.22
C PRO A 96 -36.53 -27.56 -1.70
N LEU A 97 -35.59 -26.91 -1.00
CA LEU A 97 -35.74 -26.69 0.44
C LEU A 97 -37.01 -25.86 0.62
N VAL A 98 -38.16 -26.51 0.78
CA VAL A 98 -39.45 -25.90 1.11
C VAL A 98 -39.39 -25.51 2.58
N GLY A 99 -38.57 -24.51 2.88
CA GLY A 99 -38.43 -23.89 4.18
C GLY A 99 -38.49 -22.39 3.96
N SER A 100 -39.60 -21.77 4.38
CA SER A 100 -39.78 -20.32 4.50
C SER A 100 -39.27 -19.48 3.32
N GLY A 101 -39.52 -19.90 2.08
CA GLY A 101 -39.15 -19.13 0.90
C GLY A 101 -39.75 -17.73 0.97
N ASP A 102 -38.90 -16.72 0.96
CA ASP A 102 -39.29 -15.32 1.04
C ASP A 102 -40.21 -14.97 -0.13
N GLU A 103 -41.45 -14.57 0.16
CA GLU A 103 -42.48 -14.29 -0.85
C GLU A 103 -42.06 -13.19 -1.84
N SER A 104 -41.11 -12.32 -1.46
CA SER A 104 -40.69 -11.18 -2.29
C SER A 104 -39.94 -11.55 -3.57
N VAL A 105 -39.32 -12.73 -3.64
CA VAL A 105 -38.63 -13.23 -4.85
C VAL A 105 -39.26 -14.50 -5.43
N ARG A 106 -40.33 -15.01 -4.81
CA ARG A 106 -40.95 -16.27 -5.23
C ARG A 106 -41.51 -16.18 -6.65
N GLY A 107 -41.25 -17.22 -7.45
CA GLY A 107 -41.68 -17.31 -8.84
C GLY A 107 -40.90 -16.41 -9.81
N THR A 108 -39.83 -15.77 -9.34
CA THR A 108 -38.90 -14.98 -10.18
C THR A 108 -37.64 -15.77 -10.47
N THR A 109 -36.80 -15.28 -11.40
CA THR A 109 -35.48 -15.87 -11.67
C THR A 109 -34.46 -15.63 -10.54
N LEU A 110 -34.83 -14.88 -9.50
CA LEU A 110 -34.02 -14.65 -8.30
C LEU A 110 -34.33 -15.63 -7.17
N GLU A 111 -35.36 -16.47 -7.31
CA GLU A 111 -35.69 -17.49 -6.31
C GLU A 111 -34.55 -18.51 -6.18
N GLY A 112 -34.06 -18.71 -4.95
CA GLY A 112 -32.96 -19.63 -4.65
C GLY A 112 -31.55 -19.07 -4.88
N ILE A 113 -31.41 -17.82 -5.36
CA ILE A 113 -30.10 -17.17 -5.47
C ILE A 113 -29.62 -16.77 -4.06
N ALA A 114 -28.44 -17.27 -3.69
CA ALA A 114 -27.77 -16.95 -2.44
C ALA A 114 -26.75 -15.81 -2.61
N ILE A 115 -26.35 -15.21 -1.48
CA ILE A 115 -25.18 -14.33 -1.38
C ILE A 115 -24.05 -15.17 -0.77
N GLU A 116 -23.05 -15.48 -1.57
CA GLU A 116 -21.83 -16.17 -1.16
C GLU A 116 -20.81 -15.17 -0.63
N TRP A 117 -20.38 -15.38 0.62
CA TRP A 117 -19.30 -14.66 1.25
C TRP A 117 -18.38 -15.69 1.91
N THR A 118 -17.20 -15.91 1.35
CA THR A 118 -16.35 -17.07 1.70
C THR A 118 -15.10 -16.71 2.49
N ALA A 119 -14.65 -15.46 2.42
CA ALA A 119 -13.43 -14.99 3.07
C ALA A 119 -13.63 -13.61 3.71
N PRO A 120 -12.90 -13.30 4.80
CA PRO A 120 -12.87 -11.94 5.34
C PRO A 120 -12.52 -10.94 4.24
N LEU A 121 -13.15 -9.77 4.29
CA LEU A 121 -12.89 -8.68 3.36
C LEU A 121 -12.18 -7.58 4.11
N GLU A 122 -11.08 -7.14 3.52
CA GLU A 122 -10.41 -5.92 3.91
C GLU A 122 -10.69 -4.87 2.84
N LEU A 123 -11.55 -3.92 3.19
CA LEU A 123 -12.07 -2.92 2.28
C LEU A 123 -11.49 -1.55 2.60
N CYS A 124 -11.07 -0.82 1.58
CA CYS A 124 -10.59 0.54 1.68
C CYS A 124 -11.43 1.44 0.79
N THR A 125 -11.51 2.72 1.15
CA THR A 125 -12.14 3.73 0.29
C THR A 125 -11.44 3.80 -1.05
N ARG A 126 -12.23 3.58 -2.10
CA ARG A 126 -11.84 3.78 -3.49
C ARG A 126 -11.79 5.28 -3.77
N TRP A 127 -10.78 5.69 -4.52
CA TRP A 127 -10.78 7.00 -5.16
C TRP A 127 -12.03 7.22 -6.02
N GLN A 128 -12.55 8.44 -5.99
CA GLN A 128 -13.70 8.90 -6.77
C GLN A 128 -13.27 9.89 -7.84
N GLU A 129 -13.79 9.65 -9.04
CA GLU A 129 -13.53 10.50 -10.19
C GLU A 129 -13.86 11.98 -9.94
N GLY A 130 -12.90 12.86 -10.21
CA GLY A 130 -13.04 14.30 -10.05
C GLY A 130 -13.01 14.81 -8.62
N ARG A 131 -12.92 13.94 -7.61
CA ARG A 131 -12.89 14.34 -6.20
C ARG A 131 -11.49 14.85 -5.83
N PRO A 132 -11.37 16.02 -5.17
CA PRO A 132 -10.08 16.57 -4.78
C PRO A 132 -9.48 15.80 -3.59
N ILE A 133 -8.14 15.87 -3.43
CA ILE A 133 -7.39 15.24 -2.33
C ILE A 133 -8.01 15.47 -0.95
N ALA A 134 -8.42 16.70 -0.62
CA ALA A 134 -9.04 17.00 0.67
C ALA A 134 -10.36 16.23 0.88
N GLY A 135 -11.14 16.05 -0.19
CA GLY A 135 -12.36 15.25 -0.15
C GLY A 135 -12.06 13.76 0.01
N GLU A 136 -11.00 13.25 -0.62
CA GLU A 136 -10.55 11.85 -0.47
C GLU A 136 -10.02 11.57 0.94
N LEU A 137 -9.23 12.49 1.50
CA LEU A 137 -8.76 12.43 2.90
C LEU A 137 -9.92 12.36 3.89
N ASP A 138 -10.95 13.19 3.72
CA ASP A 138 -12.13 13.16 4.59
C ASP A 138 -12.94 11.86 4.46
N ALA A 139 -13.05 11.35 3.23
CA ALA A 139 -13.75 10.10 2.94
C ALA A 139 -13.04 8.87 3.51
N LYS A 140 -11.72 8.92 3.66
CA LYS A 140 -10.84 7.79 3.94
C LYS A 140 -11.36 6.86 5.04
N ALA A 141 -11.40 5.57 4.73
CA ALA A 141 -11.78 4.54 5.68
C ALA A 141 -11.18 3.18 5.29
N ARG A 142 -11.01 2.33 6.30
CA ARG A 142 -10.66 0.92 6.15
C ARG A 142 -11.63 0.10 7.01
N LEU A 143 -12.25 -0.92 6.42
CA LEU A 143 -13.14 -1.85 7.10
C LEU A 143 -12.61 -3.27 6.99
N THR A 144 -12.63 -4.00 8.10
CA THR A 144 -12.48 -5.45 8.10
C THR A 144 -13.84 -6.07 8.40
N LEU A 145 -14.31 -6.91 7.48
CA LEU A 145 -15.61 -7.58 7.57
C LEU A 145 -15.39 -9.10 7.52
N VAL A 146 -16.06 -9.86 8.39
CA VAL A 146 -16.00 -11.33 8.36
C VAL A 146 -17.13 -11.92 7.51
N PRO A 147 -16.95 -13.15 6.97
CA PRO A 147 -17.98 -13.81 6.17
C PRO A 147 -19.34 -13.95 6.85
N GLU A 148 -20.39 -13.48 6.19
CA GLU A 148 -21.79 -13.62 6.60
C GLU A 148 -22.65 -14.05 5.39
N PRO A 149 -22.58 -15.33 4.96
CA PRO A 149 -23.32 -15.81 3.80
C PRO A 149 -24.84 -15.76 4.03
N ARG A 150 -25.60 -15.45 2.98
CA ARG A 150 -27.07 -15.32 3.05
C ARG A 150 -27.73 -16.27 2.08
N LEU A 151 -28.75 -16.99 2.54
CA LEU A 151 -29.41 -18.05 1.75
C LEU A 151 -30.35 -17.51 0.66
N SER A 152 -30.63 -16.20 0.64
CA SER A 152 -31.64 -15.63 -0.26
C SER A 152 -31.47 -14.11 -0.42
N LEU A 153 -31.87 -13.62 -1.60
CA LEU A 153 -32.05 -12.19 -1.92
C LEU A 153 -33.42 -11.61 -1.51
N GLY A 154 -34.24 -12.39 -0.80
CA GLY A 154 -35.55 -11.96 -0.34
C GLY A 154 -35.50 -10.84 0.69
N SER A 155 -36.46 -9.91 0.63
CA SER A 155 -36.56 -8.75 1.53
C SER A 155 -36.60 -9.11 3.03
N GLY A 156 -37.28 -10.17 3.42
CA GLY A 156 -37.33 -10.69 4.78
C GLY A 156 -35.96 -11.15 5.27
N HIS A 157 -35.21 -11.90 4.44
CA HIS A 157 -33.83 -12.28 4.77
C HIS A 157 -32.89 -11.08 4.83
N LEU A 158 -32.97 -10.16 3.87
CA LEU A 158 -32.14 -8.95 3.85
C LEU A 158 -32.44 -8.01 5.03
N SER A 159 -33.71 -7.88 5.43
CA SER A 159 -34.11 -7.06 6.59
C SER A 159 -33.60 -7.60 7.94
N GLN A 160 -33.20 -8.87 7.99
CA GLN A 160 -32.65 -9.52 9.18
C GLN A 160 -31.12 -9.66 9.08
N ALA A 161 -30.49 -9.13 8.03
CA ALA A 161 -29.06 -9.19 7.87
C ALA A 161 -28.37 -8.55 9.08
N THR A 162 -27.28 -9.17 9.52
CA THR A 162 -26.39 -8.62 10.53
C THR A 162 -24.96 -8.77 10.06
N LEU A 163 -24.10 -7.85 10.48
CA LEU A 163 -22.65 -8.02 10.39
C LEU A 163 -22.11 -8.30 11.79
N THR A 164 -21.15 -9.20 11.90
CA THR A 164 -20.44 -9.47 13.16
C THR A 164 -18.97 -9.11 13.03
N LYS A 165 -18.31 -8.84 14.16
CA LYS A 165 -16.86 -8.60 14.26
C LYS A 165 -16.33 -7.60 13.23
N VAL A 166 -17.06 -6.49 13.04
CA VAL A 166 -16.67 -5.43 12.12
C VAL A 166 -15.59 -4.58 12.78
N VAL A 167 -14.48 -4.38 12.10
CA VAL A 167 -13.48 -3.38 12.52
C VAL A 167 -13.56 -2.22 11.54
N ALA A 168 -13.98 -1.07 12.03
CA ALA A 168 -14.05 0.16 11.25
C ALA A 168 -12.92 1.10 11.65
N LYS A 169 -12.26 1.72 10.67
CA LYS A 169 -11.16 2.65 10.90
C LYS A 169 -11.31 3.89 10.04
N ARG A 170 -10.99 5.03 10.64
CA ARG A 170 -10.88 6.33 9.97
C ARG A 170 -9.47 6.93 10.08
N GLY A 171 -8.59 6.25 10.80
CA GLY A 171 -7.18 6.62 10.94
C GLY A 171 -6.40 5.55 11.70
N PRO A 172 -5.10 5.77 11.90
CA PRO A 172 -4.21 4.80 12.51
C PRO A 172 -4.30 4.74 14.04
N LEU A 173 -4.84 5.78 14.69
CA LEU A 173 -4.87 5.88 16.15
C LEU A 173 -6.13 5.25 16.74
N SER A 174 -6.07 4.83 18.00
CA SER A 174 -7.13 4.09 18.66
C SER A 174 -8.45 4.87 18.78
N THR A 175 -8.36 6.19 18.89
CA THR A 175 -9.53 7.09 18.90
C THR A 175 -10.28 7.14 17.56
N GLN A 176 -9.69 6.57 16.51
CA GLN A 176 -10.20 6.53 15.14
C GLN A 176 -10.47 5.08 14.67
N GLN A 177 -10.51 4.13 15.60
CA GLN A 177 -10.78 2.72 15.34
C GLN A 177 -11.92 2.22 16.23
N TRP A 178 -12.79 1.39 15.66
CA TRP A 178 -13.96 0.85 16.35
C TRP A 178 -14.13 -0.63 16.03
N ALA A 179 -14.05 -1.47 17.05
CA ALA A 179 -14.41 -2.89 16.97
C ALA A 179 -15.88 -3.06 17.38
N LEU A 180 -16.70 -3.60 16.48
CA LEU A 180 -18.13 -3.74 16.62
C LEU A 180 -18.51 -5.23 16.56
N ASP A 181 -18.93 -5.79 17.70
CA ASP A 181 -19.23 -7.22 17.81
C ASP A 181 -20.37 -7.67 16.90
N ARG A 182 -21.45 -6.87 16.87
CA ARG A 182 -22.65 -7.16 16.07
C ARG A 182 -23.38 -5.88 15.73
N ILE A 183 -23.68 -5.71 14.44
CA ILE A 183 -24.44 -4.58 13.90
C ILE A 183 -25.68 -5.12 13.20
N SER A 184 -26.83 -4.50 13.49
CA SER A 184 -28.07 -4.76 12.76
C SER A 184 -28.14 -3.88 11.52
N SER A 185 -28.63 -4.46 10.42
CA SER A 185 -28.85 -3.72 9.18
C SER A 185 -30.27 -3.17 9.13
N ALA A 186 -30.45 -2.01 8.51
CA ALA A 186 -31.75 -1.49 8.09
C ALA A 186 -31.89 -1.66 6.57
N LEU A 187 -32.90 -2.39 6.10
CA LEU A 187 -33.22 -2.46 4.67
C LEU A 187 -33.91 -1.15 4.25
N VAL A 188 -33.17 -0.25 3.58
CA VAL A 188 -33.66 1.09 3.23
C VAL A 188 -34.36 1.13 1.88
N SER A 189 -33.93 0.29 0.94
CA SER A 189 -34.60 0.15 -0.36
C SER A 189 -34.64 -1.31 -0.82
N TYR A 190 -35.73 -1.68 -1.51
CA TYR A 190 -35.90 -3.01 -2.07
C TYR A 190 -36.86 -2.96 -3.27
N ARG A 191 -36.40 -3.40 -4.44
CA ARG A 191 -37.21 -3.42 -5.65
C ARG A 191 -36.84 -4.61 -6.54
N VAL A 192 -37.82 -5.46 -6.79
CA VAL A 192 -37.76 -6.51 -7.81
C VAL A 192 -38.52 -6.05 -9.04
N THR A 193 -37.88 -6.07 -10.20
CA THR A 193 -38.45 -5.61 -11.47
C THR A 193 -38.41 -6.74 -12.50
N PRO A 194 -39.56 -7.18 -13.03
CA PRO A 194 -39.59 -8.08 -14.18
C PRO A 194 -38.94 -7.43 -15.40
N GLN A 195 -38.17 -8.21 -16.14
CA GLN A 195 -37.48 -7.79 -17.35
C GLN A 195 -38.02 -8.58 -18.57
N ALA A 196 -37.67 -8.12 -19.77
CA ALA A 196 -38.04 -8.84 -20.99
C ALA A 196 -37.48 -10.27 -20.99
N GLY A 197 -38.16 -11.20 -21.66
CA GLY A 197 -37.71 -12.60 -21.76
C GLY A 197 -37.84 -13.42 -20.47
N GLY A 198 -38.58 -12.92 -19.46
CA GLY A 198 -38.78 -13.63 -18.19
C GLY A 198 -37.61 -13.50 -17.21
N ALA A 199 -36.64 -12.64 -17.50
CA ALA A 199 -35.59 -12.26 -16.56
C ALA A 199 -36.15 -11.36 -15.45
N THR A 200 -35.39 -11.20 -14.38
CA THR A 200 -35.74 -10.36 -13.23
C THR A 200 -34.50 -9.60 -12.79
N SER A 201 -34.67 -8.32 -12.44
CA SER A 201 -33.64 -7.55 -11.75
C SER A 201 -34.05 -7.21 -10.31
N LEU A 202 -33.07 -7.12 -9.43
CA LEU A 202 -33.21 -6.65 -8.05
C LEU A 202 -32.28 -5.47 -7.83
N THR A 203 -32.83 -4.43 -7.20
CA THR A 203 -32.04 -3.39 -6.52
C THR A 203 -32.43 -3.40 -5.05
N ALA A 204 -31.45 -3.50 -4.16
CA ALA A 204 -31.67 -3.37 -2.72
C ALA A 204 -30.51 -2.63 -2.06
N GLU A 205 -30.80 -1.94 -0.97
CA GLU A 205 -29.81 -1.20 -0.20
C GLU A 205 -30.06 -1.43 1.29
N LEU A 206 -28.99 -1.76 2.01
CA LEU A 206 -28.97 -1.94 3.45
C LEU A 206 -28.03 -0.91 4.07
N GLU A 207 -28.44 -0.33 5.20
CA GLU A 207 -27.58 0.55 6.01
C GLU A 207 -27.19 -0.14 7.31
N HIS A 208 -25.90 -0.11 7.63
CA HIS A 208 -25.30 -0.65 8.85
C HIS A 208 -24.71 0.51 9.65
N ASP A 209 -25.27 0.78 10.84
CA ASP A 209 -24.79 1.86 11.71
C ASP A 209 -23.49 1.45 12.41
N LEU A 210 -22.38 2.09 12.02
CA LEU A 210 -21.07 1.88 12.62
C LEU A 210 -20.76 2.89 13.74
N GLY A 211 -21.78 3.64 14.20
CA GLY A 211 -21.65 4.67 15.22
C GLY A 211 -20.76 5.82 14.74
N PRO A 212 -19.74 6.23 15.52
CA PRO A 212 -18.86 7.34 15.14
C PRO A 212 -18.10 7.12 13.82
N ALA A 213 -17.91 5.87 13.39
CA ALA A 213 -17.24 5.56 12.13
C ALA A 213 -18.09 5.91 10.89
N GLY A 214 -19.41 6.08 11.05
CA GLY A 214 -20.36 6.42 9.99
C GLY A 214 -21.38 5.32 9.71
N VAL A 215 -21.95 5.32 8.51
CA VAL A 215 -22.90 4.31 8.04
C VAL A 215 -22.27 3.57 6.87
N LEU A 216 -22.20 2.24 6.99
CA LEU A 216 -21.85 1.36 5.88
C LEU A 216 -23.11 1.06 5.08
N VAL A 217 -23.09 1.41 3.80
CA VAL A 217 -24.16 1.15 2.84
C VAL A 217 -23.77 -0.07 2.04
N GLU A 218 -24.61 -1.10 2.05
CA GLU A 218 -24.47 -2.30 1.25
C GLU A 218 -25.51 -2.27 0.13
N SER A 219 -25.06 -2.30 -1.13
CA SER A 219 -25.94 -2.22 -2.30
C SER A 219 -25.88 -3.50 -3.12
N LEU A 220 -27.06 -3.97 -3.55
CA LEU A 220 -27.24 -5.15 -4.40
C LEU A 220 -27.87 -4.71 -5.73
N GLY A 221 -27.23 -5.07 -6.84
CA GLY A 221 -27.68 -4.82 -8.21
C GLY A 221 -27.65 -6.10 -9.02
N VAL A 222 -28.68 -6.95 -8.89
CA VAL A 222 -28.65 -8.32 -9.40
C VAL A 222 -29.56 -8.46 -10.61
N TYR A 223 -29.07 -9.06 -11.70
CA TYR A 223 -29.88 -9.43 -12.86
C TYR A 223 -29.74 -10.92 -13.15
N ARG A 224 -30.86 -11.63 -13.31
CA ARG A 224 -30.84 -13.06 -13.66
C ARG A 224 -31.80 -13.37 -14.80
N SER A 225 -31.27 -14.00 -15.83
CA SER A 225 -32.06 -14.62 -16.91
C SER A 225 -32.57 -16.01 -16.48
N PRO A 226 -33.63 -16.55 -17.12
CA PRO A 226 -34.09 -17.91 -16.83
C PRO A 226 -32.96 -18.94 -16.94
N GLY A 227 -32.74 -19.70 -15.86
CA GLY A 227 -31.70 -20.73 -15.77
C GLY A 227 -30.35 -20.26 -15.22
N ASP A 228 -30.13 -18.94 -15.08
CA ASP A 228 -28.95 -18.43 -14.36
C ASP A 228 -29.18 -18.54 -12.85
N VAL A 229 -28.54 -19.55 -12.24
CA VAL A 229 -28.64 -19.83 -10.80
C VAL A 229 -27.38 -19.41 -10.04
N ARG A 230 -26.50 -18.60 -10.66
CA ARG A 230 -25.23 -18.22 -10.03
C ARG A 230 -25.49 -17.34 -8.79
N PRO A 231 -24.81 -17.62 -7.67
CA PRO A 231 -24.89 -16.81 -6.46
C PRO A 231 -24.28 -15.43 -6.71
N VAL A 232 -24.71 -14.44 -5.93
CA VAL A 232 -24.03 -13.15 -5.82
C VAL A 232 -22.78 -13.35 -4.97
N ARG A 233 -21.61 -12.92 -5.42
CA ARG A 233 -20.34 -13.12 -4.70
C ARG A 233 -19.86 -11.81 -4.10
N VAL A 234 -19.81 -11.75 -2.77
CA VAL A 234 -19.35 -10.54 -2.05
C VAL A 234 -17.85 -10.34 -2.29
N GLY A 235 -17.44 -9.11 -2.57
CA GLY A 235 -16.04 -8.74 -2.78
C GLY A 235 -15.50 -9.05 -4.18
N GLN A 236 -16.34 -9.53 -5.11
CA GLN A 236 -15.98 -9.64 -6.51
C GLN A 236 -16.30 -8.36 -7.27
N TRP A 237 -15.51 -8.10 -8.32
CA TRP A 237 -15.68 -6.91 -9.14
C TRP A 237 -16.68 -7.13 -10.29
N ASP A 238 -17.87 -7.62 -9.96
CA ASP A 238 -18.97 -7.87 -10.90
C ASP A 238 -20.12 -6.86 -10.77
N TYR A 239 -19.96 -5.86 -9.88
CA TYR A 239 -20.93 -4.80 -9.56
C TYR A 239 -22.29 -5.29 -9.02
N GLU A 240 -22.47 -6.60 -8.80
CA GLU A 240 -23.72 -7.14 -8.24
C GLU A 240 -23.86 -6.85 -6.75
N HIS A 241 -22.73 -6.67 -6.08
CA HIS A 241 -22.61 -6.33 -4.66
C HIS A 241 -21.56 -5.25 -4.49
N THR A 242 -21.90 -4.17 -3.78
CA THR A 242 -20.94 -3.12 -3.43
C THR A 242 -21.13 -2.66 -1.99
N PHE A 243 -20.04 -2.20 -1.39
CA PHE A 243 -20.06 -1.49 -0.13
C PHE A 243 -19.66 -0.04 -0.36
N ALA A 244 -20.27 0.87 0.39
CA ALA A 244 -19.89 2.27 0.46
C ALA A 244 -19.95 2.76 1.90
N ILE A 245 -19.22 3.79 2.26
CA ILE A 245 -19.27 4.37 3.60
C ILE A 245 -19.59 5.85 3.54
N ARG A 246 -20.53 6.28 4.39
CA ARG A 246 -20.96 7.68 4.50
C ARG A 246 -20.71 8.18 5.92
N ARG A 247 -20.22 9.41 6.08
CA ARG A 247 -20.24 10.08 7.39
C ARG A 247 -21.67 10.53 7.70
N ALA A 248 -22.21 10.10 8.83
CA ALA A 248 -23.52 10.54 9.30
C ALA A 248 -23.51 12.05 9.64
N PRO A 249 -24.63 12.77 9.48
CA PRO A 249 -25.93 12.30 9.00
C PRO A 249 -26.15 12.47 7.48
N ILE A 250 -25.36 13.30 6.79
CA ILE A 250 -25.54 13.63 5.37
C ILE A 250 -24.16 13.80 4.74
N GLY A 251 -23.81 12.93 3.80
CA GLY A 251 -22.58 12.98 3.03
C GLY A 251 -22.70 12.08 1.81
N GLU A 252 -21.90 12.30 0.78
CA GLU A 252 -21.78 11.36 -0.31
C GLU A 252 -21.14 10.05 0.20
N ALA A 253 -21.68 8.91 -0.21
CA ALA A 253 -21.13 7.62 0.18
C ALA A 253 -19.87 7.34 -0.65
N ALA A 254 -18.74 7.13 0.01
CA ALA A 254 -17.49 6.75 -0.64
C ALA A 254 -17.50 5.24 -0.88
N LEU A 255 -17.38 4.81 -2.13
CA LEU A 255 -17.30 3.39 -2.48
C LEU A 255 -16.10 2.73 -1.79
N LEU A 256 -16.29 1.49 -1.38
CA LEU A 256 -15.29 0.65 -0.75
C LEU A 256 -14.94 -0.50 -1.70
N GLU A 257 -13.65 -0.78 -1.85
CA GLU A 257 -13.10 -1.88 -2.64
C GLU A 257 -12.08 -2.65 -1.83
N PRO A 258 -11.71 -3.90 -2.21
CA PRO A 258 -10.58 -4.57 -1.58
C PRO A 258 -9.37 -3.65 -1.50
N CYS A 259 -8.71 -3.56 -0.34
CA CYS A 259 -7.60 -2.61 -0.14
C CYS A 259 -6.43 -2.82 -1.11
N GLN A 260 -6.27 -4.03 -1.63
CA GLN A 260 -5.27 -4.35 -2.65
C GLN A 260 -5.73 -4.03 -4.06
N GLY A 261 -6.95 -3.54 -4.23
CA GLY A 261 -7.65 -3.56 -5.49
C GLY A 261 -7.98 -4.99 -5.94
N PRO A 262 -8.59 -5.09 -7.12
CA PRO A 262 -8.97 -6.37 -7.71
C PRO A 262 -7.75 -7.17 -8.20
N ASP A 263 -7.90 -8.49 -8.23
CA ASP A 263 -6.80 -9.41 -8.57
C ASP A 263 -6.23 -9.23 -9.99
N GLN A 264 -6.97 -8.59 -10.90
CA GLN A 264 -6.50 -8.34 -12.26
C GLN A 264 -5.49 -7.19 -12.37
N LEU A 265 -5.23 -6.44 -11.30
CA LEU A 265 -4.23 -5.38 -11.32
C LEU A 265 -2.81 -5.94 -11.18
N ASP A 266 -1.88 -5.43 -11.99
CA ASP A 266 -0.46 -5.75 -11.89
C ASP A 266 0.25 -4.80 -10.95
N ASP A 267 1.30 -5.27 -10.28
CA ASP A 267 2.25 -4.39 -9.60
C ASP A 267 2.98 -3.53 -10.63
N ALA A 268 3.01 -2.22 -10.40
CA ALA A 268 3.61 -1.22 -11.26
C ALA A 268 4.53 -0.31 -10.45
N VAL A 269 5.65 0.06 -11.07
CA VAL A 269 6.61 1.00 -10.48
C VAL A 269 6.79 2.16 -11.44
N PHE A 270 6.61 3.37 -10.92
CA PHE A 270 6.79 4.61 -11.67
C PHE A 270 7.92 5.40 -11.07
N VAL A 271 8.73 6.04 -11.93
CA VAL A 271 9.79 6.95 -11.50
C VAL A 271 9.58 8.34 -12.08
N LEU A 272 9.97 9.33 -11.29
CA LEU A 272 9.89 10.75 -11.59
C LEU A 272 11.14 11.44 -11.05
N SER A 273 11.63 12.46 -11.76
CA SER A 273 12.61 13.40 -11.23
C SER A 273 12.03 14.80 -11.22
N ALA A 274 12.26 15.54 -10.14
CA ALA A 274 11.86 16.93 -10.00
C ALA A 274 13.04 17.80 -9.57
N GLU A 275 13.03 19.09 -9.94
CA GLU A 275 14.13 20.03 -9.72
C GLU A 275 13.64 21.34 -9.09
N ARG A 276 14.42 21.88 -8.16
CA ARG A 276 14.23 23.21 -7.52
C ARG A 276 15.59 23.88 -7.35
N ALA A 277 15.79 25.02 -8.02
CA ALA A 277 17.03 25.80 -7.89
C ALA A 277 18.34 24.99 -8.06
N GLY A 278 18.32 23.97 -8.93
CA GLY A 278 19.44 23.05 -9.18
C GLY A 278 19.52 21.85 -8.23
N GLU A 279 18.75 21.84 -7.14
CA GLU A 279 18.54 20.65 -6.31
C GLU A 279 17.56 19.70 -7.02
N ARG A 280 17.85 18.40 -6.97
CA ARG A 280 17.01 17.38 -7.61
C ARG A 280 16.49 16.41 -6.57
N VAL A 281 15.31 15.87 -6.83
CA VAL A 281 14.75 14.74 -6.09
C VAL A 281 14.28 13.67 -7.07
N ILE A 282 14.36 12.42 -6.67
CA ILE A 282 13.85 11.28 -7.41
C ILE A 282 12.74 10.65 -6.58
N LEU A 283 11.58 10.47 -7.21
CA LEU A 283 10.40 9.86 -6.63
C LEU A 283 10.17 8.51 -7.30
N THR A 284 10.00 7.46 -6.50
CA THR A 284 9.60 6.12 -6.97
C THR A 284 8.25 5.78 -6.38
N ARG A 285 7.21 5.75 -7.21
CA ARG A 285 5.85 5.40 -6.81
C ARG A 285 5.58 3.93 -7.08
N TYR A 286 5.03 3.25 -6.09
CA TYR A 286 4.53 1.88 -6.17
C TYR A 286 3.01 1.91 -6.24
N ALA A 287 2.44 1.19 -7.19
CA ALA A 287 0.99 1.08 -7.33
C ALA A 287 0.59 -0.28 -7.91
N ARG A 288 -0.67 -0.65 -7.74
CA ARG A 288 -1.31 -1.68 -8.56
C ARG A 288 -2.18 -1.03 -9.63
N THR A 289 -1.95 -1.39 -10.88
CA THR A 289 -2.68 -0.87 -12.04
C THR A 289 -2.45 -1.75 -13.27
N THR A 290 -3.33 -1.66 -14.27
CA THR A 290 -3.17 -2.37 -15.55
C THR A 290 -2.68 -1.45 -16.65
N VAL A 291 -2.03 -2.01 -17.67
CA VAL A 291 -1.71 -1.25 -18.89
C VAL A 291 -2.99 -1.02 -19.66
N ALA A 292 -3.54 0.20 -19.63
CA ALA A 292 -4.65 0.57 -20.49
C ALA A 292 -4.14 0.95 -21.89
N PHE A 293 -4.62 0.24 -22.93
CA PHE A 293 -4.20 0.47 -24.32
C PHE A 293 -4.75 1.80 -24.90
N ALA A 294 -5.85 2.31 -24.36
CA ALA A 294 -6.43 3.62 -24.68
C ALA A 294 -7.54 3.92 -23.65
N GLY A 295 -7.16 4.25 -22.42
CA GLY A 295 -8.13 4.52 -21.37
C GLY A 295 -7.50 4.71 -20.00
N SER A 296 -8.36 4.99 -19.05
CA SER A 296 -8.07 5.22 -17.65
C SER A 296 -8.10 3.88 -16.89
N ALA A 297 -7.02 3.49 -16.22
CA ALA A 297 -6.99 2.28 -15.37
C ALA A 297 -7.09 2.67 -13.89
N PRO A 298 -7.73 1.85 -13.03
CA PRO A 298 -7.66 2.06 -11.59
C PRO A 298 -6.21 2.08 -11.12
N VAL A 299 -5.94 2.97 -10.16
CA VAL A 299 -4.65 3.10 -9.50
C VAL A 299 -4.88 2.85 -8.01
N VAL A 300 -4.25 1.81 -7.49
CA VAL A 300 -4.19 1.55 -6.05
C VAL A 300 -2.78 1.86 -5.59
N LEU A 301 -2.59 2.95 -4.84
CA LEU A 301 -1.27 3.31 -4.32
C LEU A 301 -0.78 2.27 -3.31
N ARG A 302 0.52 2.00 -3.36
CA ARG A 302 1.20 1.01 -2.51
C ARG A 302 2.43 1.58 -1.83
N GLY A 303 2.95 2.69 -2.33
CA GLY A 303 4.01 3.44 -1.65
C GLY A 303 4.59 4.56 -2.48
N LEU A 304 5.45 5.34 -1.82
CA LEU A 304 6.35 6.29 -2.45
C LEU A 304 7.70 6.25 -1.74
N ASP A 305 8.78 6.27 -2.52
CA ASP A 305 10.12 6.64 -2.06
C ASP A 305 10.47 8.03 -2.56
N VAL A 306 11.05 8.83 -1.69
CA VAL A 306 11.72 10.09 -2.03
C VAL A 306 13.21 9.93 -1.75
N ARG A 307 14.02 10.24 -2.75
CA ARG A 307 15.48 10.15 -2.70
C ARG A 307 16.12 11.43 -3.20
N TRP A 308 17.23 11.79 -2.57
CA TRP A 308 18.07 12.91 -2.98
C TRP A 308 19.37 12.39 -3.62
N PRO A 309 20.06 13.22 -4.43
CA PRO A 309 21.35 12.90 -4.99
C PRO A 309 22.45 12.65 -3.96
N ASP A 310 22.31 13.14 -2.72
CA ASP A 310 23.26 12.83 -1.66
C ASP A 310 23.03 11.40 -1.15
N PRO A 311 23.98 10.46 -1.32
CA PRO A 311 23.82 9.07 -0.88
C PRO A 311 23.72 8.91 0.65
N PHE A 312 24.04 9.96 1.42
CA PHE A 312 23.92 9.93 2.88
C PHE A 312 22.57 10.45 3.38
N GLU A 313 21.76 11.05 2.51
CA GLU A 313 20.40 11.43 2.89
C GLU A 313 19.52 10.16 2.98
N PRO A 314 18.74 10.03 4.06
CA PRO A 314 17.89 8.87 4.24
C PRO A 314 16.83 8.82 3.14
N VAL A 315 16.59 7.63 2.60
CA VAL A 315 15.42 7.39 1.75
C VAL A 315 14.18 7.53 2.62
N VAL A 316 13.31 8.48 2.29
CA VAL A 316 12.03 8.65 2.99
C VAL A 316 10.99 7.84 2.25
N SER A 317 10.33 6.92 2.96
CA SER A 317 9.40 5.95 2.39
C SER A 317 8.06 6.00 3.10
N VAL A 318 6.98 5.91 2.33
CA VAL A 318 5.61 5.69 2.82
C VAL A 318 5.05 4.44 2.15
N ARG A 319 4.39 3.59 2.91
CA ARG A 319 3.87 2.28 2.49
C ARG A 319 2.48 1.98 3.03
N ASP A 320 2.02 2.70 4.05
CA ASP A 320 0.73 2.45 4.66
C ASP A 320 -0.42 3.19 4.00
N PHE A 321 -1.58 2.54 4.02
CA PHE A 321 -2.83 3.11 3.51
C PHE A 321 -3.09 4.51 4.06
N TRP A 322 -2.87 4.72 5.36
CA TRP A 322 -3.14 6.00 6.03
C TRP A 322 -2.25 7.14 5.52
N GLY A 323 -1.00 6.86 5.17
CA GLY A 323 -0.06 7.83 4.65
C GLY A 323 -0.21 8.12 3.16
N MET A 324 -1.15 7.49 2.44
CA MET A 324 -1.30 7.67 0.99
C MET A 324 -2.71 8.02 0.57
N THR A 325 -2.87 9.07 -0.21
CA THR A 325 -4.15 9.47 -0.80
C THR A 325 -3.97 9.80 -2.28
N TYR A 326 -4.87 9.30 -3.10
CA TYR A 326 -4.84 9.47 -4.55
C TYR A 326 -6.09 10.21 -5.01
N ALA A 327 -5.91 11.14 -5.95
CA ALA A 327 -6.96 11.86 -6.65
C ALA A 327 -6.62 12.02 -8.14
N ALA A 328 -7.63 12.03 -8.98
CA ALA A 328 -7.49 12.32 -10.40
C ALA A 328 -8.80 12.93 -10.93
N GLU A 329 -8.77 13.55 -12.10
CA GLU A 329 -9.99 14.03 -12.76
C GLU A 329 -10.74 12.91 -13.47
N HIS A 330 -9.98 11.98 -14.05
CA HIS A 330 -10.40 10.74 -14.68
C HIS A 330 -9.23 9.77 -14.48
N HIS A 331 -9.42 8.45 -14.37
CA HIS A 331 -8.33 7.58 -13.86
C HIS A 331 -6.99 7.86 -14.58
N ASN A 332 -5.95 8.18 -13.81
CA ASN A 332 -4.59 8.62 -14.20
C ASN A 332 -4.46 9.95 -14.96
N TRP A 333 -5.56 10.65 -15.27
CA TRP A 333 -5.56 11.97 -15.87
C TRP A 333 -5.63 13.08 -14.80
N ASN A 334 -4.73 14.05 -14.91
CA ASN A 334 -4.50 15.10 -13.91
C ASN A 334 -4.25 14.50 -12.52
N ASP A 335 -3.37 13.49 -12.51
CA ASP A 335 -2.98 12.73 -11.32
C ASP A 335 -2.45 13.66 -10.23
N SER A 336 -3.13 13.60 -9.08
CA SER A 336 -2.72 14.22 -7.85
C SER A 336 -2.59 13.14 -6.77
N SER A 337 -1.56 13.23 -5.96
CA SER A 337 -1.36 12.31 -4.85
C SER A 337 -0.86 13.09 -3.64
N HIS A 338 -1.31 12.71 -2.46
CA HIS A 338 -0.85 13.25 -1.20
C HIS A 338 -0.28 12.12 -0.36
N PHE A 339 0.95 12.30 0.07
CA PHE A 339 1.66 11.39 0.94
C PHE A 339 1.94 12.08 2.26
N ASP A 340 1.56 11.44 3.37
CA ASP A 340 1.74 11.92 4.73
C ASP A 340 2.53 10.88 5.53
N PHE A 341 3.79 11.21 5.81
CA PHE A 341 4.72 10.36 6.53
C PHE A 341 4.47 10.35 8.04
N ALA A 342 3.76 11.35 8.58
CA ALA A 342 3.29 11.32 9.96
C ALA A 342 2.08 10.38 10.13
N SER A 343 1.39 10.07 9.03
CA SER A 343 0.34 9.05 8.94
C SER A 343 0.82 7.73 8.33
N ASP A 344 2.14 7.51 8.22
CA ASP A 344 2.75 6.22 7.86
C ASP A 344 3.34 5.55 9.10
N LEU A 345 3.22 4.22 9.26
CA LEU A 345 3.64 3.56 10.49
C LEU A 345 5.14 3.75 10.75
N ILE A 346 5.97 3.60 9.72
CA ILE A 346 7.43 3.70 9.87
C ILE A 346 7.79 5.15 10.21
N GLY A 347 7.26 6.11 9.46
CA GLY A 347 7.50 7.53 9.71
C GLY A 347 7.02 7.98 11.10
N PHE A 348 5.81 7.56 11.49
CA PHE A 348 5.23 7.87 12.79
C PHE A 348 6.11 7.37 13.93
N GLU A 349 6.36 6.07 14.00
CA GLU A 349 7.10 5.43 15.10
C GLU A 349 8.55 5.94 15.22
N THR A 350 9.22 6.17 14.08
CA THR A 350 10.66 6.50 14.09
C THR A 350 10.95 7.99 14.26
N LEU A 351 10.02 8.87 13.85
CA LEU A 351 10.28 10.32 13.78
C LEU A 351 9.20 11.15 14.48
N PHE A 352 7.93 10.95 14.11
CA PHE A 352 6.87 11.89 14.51
C PHE A 352 6.27 11.60 15.88
N GLU A 353 6.23 10.34 16.32
CA GLU A 353 5.77 10.00 17.65
C GLU A 353 6.72 10.53 18.73
N PRO A 354 8.05 10.30 18.66
CA PRO A 354 8.98 10.90 19.63
C PRO A 354 8.85 12.43 19.67
N PHE A 355 8.70 13.07 18.50
CA PHE A 355 8.46 14.51 18.42
C PHE A 355 7.19 14.94 19.15
N VAL A 356 6.06 14.28 18.91
CA VAL A 356 4.77 14.56 19.59
C VAL A 356 4.87 14.34 21.10
N ARG A 357 5.65 13.35 21.54
CA ARG A 357 5.95 13.07 22.96
C ARG A 357 6.94 14.06 23.59
N GLY A 358 7.55 14.95 22.79
CA GLY A 358 8.59 15.89 23.24
C GLY A 358 9.94 15.23 23.52
N GLU A 359 10.16 14.04 22.95
CA GLU A 359 11.40 13.29 23.05
C GLU A 359 12.41 13.76 21.98
N PRO A 360 13.72 13.56 22.19
CA PRO A 360 14.73 13.92 21.21
C PRO A 360 14.57 13.09 19.92
N VAL A 361 14.45 13.78 18.78
CA VAL A 361 14.53 13.17 17.44
C VAL A 361 15.97 13.33 16.93
N PRO A 362 16.57 12.31 16.29
CA PRO A 362 17.96 12.36 15.82
C PRO A 362 18.22 13.34 14.66
N PHE A 363 17.16 13.92 14.09
CA PHE A 363 17.23 14.84 12.96
C PHE A 363 16.68 16.21 13.35
N GLU A 364 17.19 17.29 12.74
CA GLU A 364 16.65 18.63 12.92
C GLU A 364 15.32 18.83 12.18
N ARG A 365 15.21 18.22 10.99
CA ARG A 365 14.01 18.26 10.16
C ARG A 365 13.82 16.94 9.39
N ALA A 366 12.58 16.65 9.00
CA ALA A 366 12.24 15.53 8.12
C ALA A 366 11.10 15.89 7.17
N VAL A 367 10.97 15.16 6.06
CA VAL A 367 9.80 15.27 5.18
C VAL A 367 8.59 14.69 5.90
N GLU A 368 7.56 15.50 6.08
CA GLU A 368 6.25 15.12 6.62
C GLU A 368 5.24 14.87 5.51
N THR A 369 5.26 15.68 4.44
CA THR A 369 4.32 15.52 3.32
C THR A 369 4.99 15.58 1.96
N VAL A 370 4.43 14.86 1.00
CA VAL A 370 4.70 15.02 -0.44
C VAL A 370 3.37 15.20 -1.15
N ASP A 371 3.18 16.34 -1.80
CA ASP A 371 2.02 16.65 -2.61
C ASP A 371 2.41 16.65 -4.10
N LEU A 372 1.80 15.78 -4.88
CA LEU A 372 1.95 15.70 -6.32
C LEU A 372 0.74 16.32 -7.00
N ARG A 373 0.95 17.21 -7.97
CA ARG A 373 -0.13 17.89 -8.69
C ARG A 373 0.12 17.82 -10.19
N GLY A 374 -0.83 17.21 -10.92
CA GLY A 374 -0.87 17.19 -12.37
C GLY A 374 0.25 16.41 -13.06
N ILE A 375 0.79 15.36 -12.44
CA ILE A 375 1.98 14.66 -12.99
C ILE A 375 1.72 14.01 -14.35
N ASP A 376 0.50 13.54 -14.60
CA ASP A 376 0.07 12.97 -15.89
C ASP A 376 -1.00 13.84 -16.58
N GLY A 377 -1.05 15.15 -16.28
CA GLY A 377 -2.00 16.11 -16.84
C GLY A 377 -1.47 16.89 -18.06
N PHE A 378 -2.39 17.45 -18.85
CA PHE A 378 -2.08 18.48 -19.86
C PHE A 378 -2.16 19.90 -19.30
N ASP A 379 -2.77 20.04 -18.12
CA ASP A 379 -3.07 21.32 -17.51
C ASP A 379 -2.00 21.69 -16.49
N GLY A 380 -1.15 22.62 -16.89
CA GLY A 380 -0.11 23.17 -16.02
C GLY A 380 1.23 22.44 -16.07
N THR A 381 2.12 22.86 -15.19
CA THR A 381 3.44 22.25 -15.01
C THR A 381 3.32 21.24 -13.87
N PRO A 382 3.70 19.97 -14.05
CA PRO A 382 3.78 19.00 -12.98
C PRO A 382 4.58 19.52 -11.78
N GLU A 383 3.95 19.55 -10.61
CA GLU A 383 4.55 20.05 -9.37
C GLU A 383 4.67 18.94 -8.33
N VAL A 384 5.80 18.96 -7.62
CA VAL A 384 6.08 18.15 -6.44
C VAL A 384 6.36 19.11 -5.28
N GLU A 385 5.48 19.16 -4.28
CA GLU A 385 5.65 19.99 -3.09
C GLU A 385 6.04 19.11 -1.91
N LEU A 386 7.22 19.34 -1.33
CA LEU A 386 7.70 18.68 -0.12
C LEU A 386 7.40 19.56 1.09
N GLY A 387 6.71 19.01 2.09
CA GLY A 387 6.50 19.62 3.40
C GLY A 387 7.54 19.10 4.40
N TRP A 388 8.39 19.98 4.91
CA TRP A 388 9.45 19.68 5.88
C TRP A 388 9.04 20.11 7.29
N ARG A 389 8.97 19.16 8.22
CA ARG A 389 8.80 19.43 9.65
C ARG A 389 10.15 19.74 10.27
N ASP A 390 10.29 20.91 10.88
CA ASP A 390 11.39 21.22 11.79
C ASP A 390 11.04 20.74 13.20
N PHE A 391 11.83 19.84 13.76
CA PHE A 391 11.55 19.22 15.06
C PHE A 391 11.96 20.11 16.26
N GLN A 392 12.74 21.17 16.04
CA GLN A 392 13.12 22.11 17.10
C GLN A 392 12.05 23.17 17.33
N THR A 393 11.47 23.67 16.25
CA THR A 393 10.49 24.77 16.25
C THR A 393 9.06 24.27 16.07
N GLY A 394 8.89 23.06 15.53
CA GLY A 394 7.60 22.53 15.11
C GLY A 394 7.03 23.22 13.88
N SER A 395 7.80 23.99 13.09
CA SER A 395 7.31 24.60 11.85
C SER A 395 7.19 23.58 10.72
N LEU A 396 6.29 23.85 9.77
CA LEU A 396 6.18 23.11 8.51
C LEU A 396 6.55 24.06 7.36
N ASP A 397 7.72 23.85 6.77
CA ASP A 397 8.19 24.58 5.61
C ASP A 397 7.83 23.83 4.33
N ARG A 398 7.54 24.55 3.24
CA ARG A 398 7.17 23.94 1.96
C ARG A 398 8.15 24.28 0.86
N GLU A 399 8.48 23.29 0.06
CA GLU A 399 9.42 23.38 -1.04
C GLU A 399 8.81 22.80 -2.32
N THR A 400 8.62 23.65 -3.33
CA THR A 400 8.04 23.23 -4.61
C THR A 400 9.14 22.94 -5.63
N TYR A 401 9.12 21.73 -6.18
CA TYR A 401 9.95 21.24 -7.26
C TYR A 401 9.12 21.13 -8.53
N VAL A 402 9.75 21.39 -9.67
CA VAL A 402 9.14 21.21 -10.98
C VAL A 402 9.53 19.82 -11.50
N ALA A 403 8.55 18.99 -11.82
CA ALA A 403 8.81 17.69 -12.39
C ALA A 403 9.35 17.83 -13.82
N GLY A 404 10.48 17.18 -14.11
CA GLY A 404 11.13 17.31 -15.42
C GLY A 404 10.36 16.62 -16.54
N ARG A 405 9.53 15.62 -16.19
CA ARG A 405 8.71 14.77 -17.08
C ARG A 405 7.52 14.23 -16.30
N ASN A 406 6.61 13.57 -17.02
CA ASN A 406 5.54 12.76 -16.44
C ASN A 406 6.10 11.45 -15.83
N TRP A 407 5.24 10.66 -15.20
CA TRP A 407 5.62 9.35 -14.65
C TRP A 407 6.15 8.42 -15.74
N ILE A 408 7.27 7.75 -15.46
CA ILE A 408 7.83 6.71 -16.33
C ILE A 408 7.65 5.36 -15.65
N ARG A 409 6.86 4.47 -16.26
CA ARG A 409 6.66 3.10 -15.78
C ARG A 409 7.90 2.25 -16.08
N VAL A 410 8.45 1.60 -15.05
CA VAL A 410 9.73 0.87 -15.08
C VAL A 410 9.67 -0.52 -14.42
N ASP A 411 8.48 -1.07 -14.16
CA ASP A 411 8.35 -2.45 -13.65
C ASP A 411 8.69 -3.52 -14.69
N SER A 412 8.98 -4.72 -14.19
CA SER A 412 9.39 -5.87 -15.00
C SER A 412 8.30 -6.33 -15.99
N VAL A 413 7.02 -6.20 -15.65
CA VAL A 413 5.91 -6.59 -16.55
C VAL A 413 5.92 -5.71 -17.80
N MET A 414 5.98 -4.38 -17.62
CA MET A 414 6.07 -3.44 -18.73
C MET A 414 7.35 -3.64 -19.55
N LEU A 415 8.51 -3.79 -18.90
CA LEU A 415 9.80 -3.87 -19.58
C LEU A 415 10.01 -5.18 -20.34
N ARG A 416 9.48 -6.31 -19.84
CA ARG A 416 9.54 -7.61 -20.54
C ARG A 416 8.78 -7.57 -21.87
N ASN A 417 7.69 -6.82 -21.97
CA ASN A 417 6.95 -6.65 -23.23
C ASN A 417 7.78 -5.94 -24.32
N GLY A 418 8.83 -5.21 -23.94
CA GLY A 418 9.78 -4.59 -24.86
C GLY A 418 10.90 -5.52 -25.34
N LEU A 419 11.04 -6.73 -24.77
CA LEU A 419 12.07 -7.68 -25.16
C LEU A 419 11.68 -8.44 -26.43
N THR A 420 12.63 -8.58 -27.36
CA THR A 420 12.39 -9.26 -28.65
C THR A 420 12.83 -10.73 -28.66
N CYS A 421 13.43 -11.22 -27.57
CA CYS A 421 13.96 -12.57 -27.46
C CYS A 421 13.05 -13.48 -26.62
N ALA A 422 13.01 -14.76 -26.98
CA ALA A 422 12.34 -15.77 -26.17
C ALA A 422 13.11 -16.02 -24.87
N GLY A 423 12.40 -16.04 -23.74
CA GLY A 423 12.98 -16.22 -22.40
C GLY A 423 13.78 -15.01 -21.91
N GLY A 424 13.55 -13.82 -22.49
CA GLY A 424 14.10 -12.59 -21.96
C GLY A 424 13.57 -12.28 -20.55
N ASP A 425 14.40 -11.63 -19.75
CA ASP A 425 14.09 -11.33 -18.35
C ASP A 425 14.57 -9.93 -17.96
N VAL A 426 14.08 -9.44 -16.82
CA VAL A 426 14.41 -8.13 -16.25
C VAL A 426 14.96 -8.36 -14.85
N ILE A 427 16.19 -7.90 -14.61
CA ILE A 427 16.88 -8.01 -13.32
C ILE A 427 17.02 -6.61 -12.73
N THR A 428 16.49 -6.37 -11.53
CA THR A 428 16.81 -5.14 -10.80
C THR A 428 18.18 -5.30 -10.15
N LEU A 429 19.09 -4.35 -10.37
CA LEU A 429 20.34 -4.28 -9.62
C LEU A 429 20.30 -3.05 -8.73
N SER A 430 20.54 -3.24 -7.44
CA SER A 430 20.69 -2.15 -6.46
C SER A 430 22.03 -2.25 -5.74
N ASP A 431 22.62 -1.11 -5.38
CA ASP A 431 23.87 -1.06 -4.61
C ASP A 431 23.78 -0.16 -3.37
N TYR A 432 24.84 -0.17 -2.56
CA TYR A 432 24.96 0.64 -1.33
C TYR A 432 25.11 2.15 -1.57
N ASN A 433 25.44 2.56 -2.80
CA ASN A 433 25.53 3.96 -3.19
C ASN A 433 24.20 4.44 -3.81
N ALA A 434 23.12 3.72 -3.49
CA ALA A 434 21.76 3.95 -3.95
C ALA A 434 21.54 3.83 -5.47
N HIS A 435 22.47 3.34 -6.28
CA HIS A 435 22.20 3.13 -7.70
C HIS A 435 21.19 1.99 -7.87
N THR A 436 20.14 2.22 -8.64
CA THR A 436 19.15 1.20 -8.98
C THR A 436 18.90 1.18 -10.49
N PHE A 437 19.03 0.00 -11.10
CA PHE A 437 18.85 -0.22 -12.54
C PHE A 437 17.88 -1.38 -12.79
N GLN A 438 17.09 -1.28 -13.86
CA GLN A 438 16.44 -2.43 -14.47
C GLN A 438 17.25 -2.90 -15.68
N VAL A 439 17.75 -4.13 -15.62
CA VAL A 439 18.62 -4.71 -16.64
C VAL A 439 17.81 -5.70 -17.48
N LEU A 440 17.54 -5.34 -18.74
CA LEU A 440 16.82 -6.17 -19.69
C LEU A 440 17.80 -7.16 -20.32
N THR A 441 17.59 -8.45 -20.08
CA THR A 441 18.50 -9.52 -20.48
C THR A 441 17.85 -10.47 -21.48
N CYS A 442 18.67 -11.00 -22.40
CA CYS A 442 18.30 -12.07 -23.31
C CYS A 442 19.24 -13.26 -23.14
N PRO A 443 18.71 -14.49 -22.97
CA PRO A 443 19.54 -15.67 -22.75
C PRO A 443 20.43 -15.96 -23.96
N ARG A 444 21.65 -16.44 -23.72
CA ARG A 444 22.60 -16.88 -24.75
C ARG A 444 23.53 -17.97 -24.23
N ALA A 445 24.16 -18.72 -25.13
CA ALA A 445 25.08 -19.79 -24.74
C ALA A 445 26.43 -19.29 -24.18
N ALA A 446 26.91 -18.13 -24.64
CA ALA A 446 28.20 -17.57 -24.21
C ALA A 446 28.10 -16.95 -22.80
N SER A 447 29.16 -17.06 -22.00
CA SER A 447 29.27 -16.37 -20.71
C SER A 447 28.93 -14.87 -20.84
N PRO A 448 28.11 -14.27 -19.96
CA PRO A 448 27.59 -14.80 -18.69
C PRO A 448 26.31 -15.67 -18.80
N GLY A 449 25.93 -16.16 -19.97
CA GLY A 449 24.66 -16.89 -20.16
C GLY A 449 23.50 -15.99 -20.59
N PHE A 450 23.75 -14.67 -20.67
CA PHE A 450 22.84 -13.68 -21.22
C PHE A 450 23.64 -12.55 -21.90
N ARG A 451 22.95 -11.77 -22.74
CA ARG A 451 23.37 -10.42 -23.16
C ARG A 451 22.41 -9.40 -22.55
N ILE A 452 22.88 -8.17 -22.32
CA ILE A 452 22.00 -7.07 -21.91
C ILE A 452 21.50 -6.37 -23.18
N GLU A 453 20.20 -6.33 -23.38
CA GLU A 453 19.55 -5.61 -24.48
C GLU A 453 19.43 -4.11 -24.18
N ALA A 454 19.06 -3.79 -22.95
CA ALA A 454 18.87 -2.42 -22.49
C ALA A 454 19.03 -2.31 -20.97
N ILE A 455 19.25 -1.09 -20.51
CA ILE A 455 19.30 -0.73 -19.10
C ILE A 455 18.34 0.44 -18.90
N VAL A 456 17.42 0.34 -17.96
CA VAL A 456 16.56 1.46 -17.55
C VAL A 456 17.04 1.98 -16.21
N LEU A 457 17.28 3.28 -16.14
CA LEU A 457 17.74 3.95 -14.94
C LEU A 457 16.55 4.17 -14.00
N VAL A 458 16.58 3.60 -12.79
CA VAL A 458 15.56 3.87 -11.77
C VAL A 458 16.05 4.98 -10.84
N HIS A 459 17.26 4.80 -10.31
CA HIS A 459 17.92 5.77 -9.44
C HIS A 459 19.40 5.85 -9.80
N PHE A 460 19.86 7.04 -10.17
CA PHE A 460 21.26 7.32 -10.51
C PHE A 460 21.62 8.71 -9.97
N PRO A 461 22.11 8.80 -8.71
CA PRO A 461 22.23 10.06 -7.98
C PRO A 461 22.98 11.15 -8.74
N GLU A 462 24.07 10.78 -9.43
CA GLU A 462 24.95 11.71 -10.13
C GLU A 462 24.30 12.36 -11.37
N GLU A 463 23.22 11.77 -11.91
CA GLU A 463 22.48 12.27 -13.06
C GLU A 463 20.97 11.99 -12.91
N ALA A 464 20.36 12.54 -11.85
CA ALA A 464 18.95 12.33 -11.54
C ALA A 464 17.98 12.68 -12.69
N ALA A 465 18.34 13.61 -13.58
CA ALA A 465 17.54 13.95 -14.76
C ALA A 465 17.44 12.81 -15.79
N SER A 466 18.30 11.80 -15.69
CA SER A 466 18.27 10.59 -16.51
C SER A 466 17.38 9.48 -15.93
N THR A 467 16.70 9.70 -14.79
CA THR A 467 15.71 8.76 -14.25
C THR A 467 14.64 8.38 -15.28
N GLY A 468 14.36 7.08 -15.37
CA GLY A 468 13.47 6.46 -16.36
C GLY A 468 14.05 6.35 -17.77
N GLN A 469 15.27 6.83 -18.04
CA GLN A 469 15.88 6.71 -19.36
C GLN A 469 16.30 5.27 -19.66
N THR A 470 15.97 4.81 -20.87
CA THR A 470 16.44 3.53 -21.41
C THR A 470 17.71 3.72 -22.23
N ILE A 471 18.73 2.92 -21.92
CA ILE A 471 20.01 2.85 -22.61
C ILE A 471 20.07 1.55 -23.37
N ALA A 472 19.96 1.63 -24.69
CA ALA A 472 19.98 0.46 -25.56
C ALA A 472 21.40 -0.05 -25.83
N SER A 473 21.53 -1.36 -25.92
CA SER A 473 22.71 -2.06 -26.43
C SER A 473 24.03 -1.66 -25.77
N PRO A 474 24.19 -1.88 -24.44
CA PRO A 474 25.45 -1.62 -23.76
C PRO A 474 26.59 -2.43 -24.39
N THR A 475 27.80 -1.85 -24.38
CA THR A 475 28.98 -2.45 -24.99
C THR A 475 29.52 -3.58 -24.12
N GLU A 476 29.59 -4.79 -24.66
CA GLU A 476 30.23 -5.91 -23.97
C GLU A 476 31.76 -5.80 -23.99
N LEU A 477 32.39 -6.10 -22.86
CA LEU A 477 33.84 -6.09 -22.70
C LEU A 477 34.28 -7.07 -21.60
N LEU A 478 35.60 -7.24 -21.45
CA LEU A 478 36.19 -7.96 -20.32
C LEU A 478 36.89 -6.97 -19.40
N VAL A 479 36.47 -6.91 -18.13
CA VAL A 479 37.18 -6.15 -17.07
C VAL A 479 37.78 -7.13 -16.09
N SER A 480 39.11 -7.19 -16.05
CA SER A 480 39.87 -8.15 -15.24
C SER A 480 39.46 -9.61 -15.49
N GLY A 481 39.18 -9.95 -16.76
CA GLY A 481 38.76 -11.29 -17.18
C GLY A 481 37.29 -11.63 -16.92
N ARG A 482 36.51 -10.73 -16.33
CA ARG A 482 35.08 -10.91 -16.08
C ARG A 482 34.25 -10.35 -17.24
N PRO A 483 33.14 -11.01 -17.64
CA PRO A 483 32.17 -10.41 -18.54
C PRO A 483 31.62 -9.11 -17.93
N SER A 484 31.61 -8.05 -18.73
CA SER A 484 31.18 -6.72 -18.29
C SER A 484 30.41 -6.02 -19.40
N PHE A 485 29.62 -5.03 -19.00
CA PHE A 485 28.78 -4.22 -19.87
C PHE A 485 29.05 -2.75 -19.55
N ARG A 486 29.43 -1.98 -20.56
CA ARG A 486 29.75 -0.55 -20.45
C ARG A 486 28.72 0.30 -21.17
N PHE A 487 28.33 1.39 -20.55
CA PHE A 487 27.39 2.37 -21.09
C PHE A 487 27.67 3.75 -20.50
N VAL A 488 26.96 4.77 -21.01
CA VAL A 488 27.16 6.17 -20.61
C VAL A 488 25.84 6.73 -20.09
N VAL A 489 25.91 7.43 -18.95
CA VAL A 489 24.80 8.17 -18.33
C VAL A 489 25.24 9.61 -18.16
N GLY A 490 24.71 10.54 -18.94
CA GLY A 490 25.18 11.92 -18.96
C GLY A 490 26.69 12.00 -19.25
N ARG A 491 27.46 12.49 -18.27
CA ARG A 491 28.94 12.56 -18.31
C ARG A 491 29.65 11.34 -17.72
N HIS A 492 28.90 10.37 -17.21
CA HIS A 492 29.41 9.23 -16.45
C HIS A 492 29.55 7.99 -17.33
N ASP A 493 30.69 7.32 -17.19
CA ASP A 493 30.98 6.04 -17.81
C ASP A 493 30.74 4.93 -16.79
N VAL A 494 29.73 4.12 -17.05
CA VAL A 494 29.25 3.10 -16.12
C VAL A 494 29.62 1.72 -16.64
N THR A 495 30.15 0.89 -15.76
CA THR A 495 30.46 -0.51 -16.05
C THR A 495 29.77 -1.42 -15.04
N ILE A 496 28.97 -2.37 -15.51
CA ILE A 496 28.43 -3.48 -14.72
C ILE A 496 29.26 -4.72 -15.05
N SER A 497 30.00 -5.25 -14.08
CA SER A 497 30.80 -6.46 -14.24
C SER A 497 30.19 -7.60 -13.45
N ARG A 498 30.00 -8.77 -14.06
CA ARG A 498 29.49 -9.93 -13.33
C ARG A 498 30.58 -10.45 -12.38
N GLY A 499 30.30 -10.41 -11.08
CA GLY A 499 31.20 -10.90 -10.03
C GLY A 499 31.01 -12.39 -9.77
N SER A 500 29.82 -12.76 -9.32
CA SER A 500 29.39 -14.14 -9.09
C SER A 500 28.02 -14.39 -9.73
N GLU A 501 27.36 -15.48 -9.36
CA GLU A 501 25.94 -15.68 -9.73
C GLU A 501 25.01 -14.73 -9.00
N ALA A 502 25.39 -14.28 -7.79
CA ALA A 502 24.57 -13.43 -6.92
C ALA A 502 25.00 -11.95 -6.93
N TYR A 503 26.20 -11.61 -7.41
CA TYR A 503 26.74 -10.25 -7.26
C TYR A 503 27.34 -9.67 -8.54
N TYR A 504 27.21 -8.35 -8.66
CA TYR A 504 27.75 -7.52 -9.72
C TYR A 504 28.64 -6.44 -9.11
N PHE A 505 29.68 -6.04 -9.84
CA PHE A 505 30.45 -4.85 -9.51
C PHE A 505 29.97 -3.72 -10.41
N LEU A 506 29.49 -2.64 -9.81
CA LEU A 506 29.20 -1.41 -10.49
C LEU A 506 30.40 -0.47 -10.35
N THR A 507 30.85 0.09 -11.45
CA THR A 507 31.87 1.15 -11.44
C THR A 507 31.37 2.34 -12.21
N VAL A 508 31.32 3.50 -11.56
CA VAL A 508 30.98 4.79 -12.16
C VAL A 508 32.24 5.62 -12.28
N ARG A 509 32.51 6.13 -13.48
CA ARG A 509 33.65 7.00 -13.77
C ARG A 509 33.20 8.34 -14.33
N GLU A 510 33.96 9.39 -14.03
CA GLU A 510 33.83 10.70 -14.65
C GLU A 510 35.21 11.16 -15.11
N GLY A 511 35.35 11.59 -16.37
CA GLY A 511 36.66 12.01 -16.91
C GLY A 511 37.74 10.93 -16.86
N GLY A 512 37.36 9.65 -16.77
CA GLY A 512 38.27 8.50 -16.63
C GLY A 512 38.65 8.16 -15.18
N GLN A 513 38.29 8.98 -14.19
CA GLN A 513 38.50 8.71 -12.77
C GLN A 513 37.31 7.91 -12.20
N VAL A 514 37.58 6.89 -11.38
CA VAL A 514 36.54 6.19 -10.61
C VAL A 514 36.04 7.09 -9.50
N ILE A 515 34.74 7.39 -9.52
CA ILE A 515 34.08 8.19 -8.48
C ILE A 515 33.25 7.31 -7.53
N SER A 516 32.78 6.16 -8.03
CA SER A 516 32.05 5.17 -7.24
C SER A 516 32.40 3.76 -7.75
N GLU A 517 32.67 2.86 -6.82
CA GLU A 517 32.80 1.42 -7.08
C GLU A 517 32.12 0.67 -5.93
N SER A 518 31.17 -0.18 -6.27
CA SER A 518 30.26 -0.80 -5.31
C SER A 518 29.91 -2.22 -5.72
N LEU A 519 29.48 -3.01 -4.74
CA LEU A 519 28.84 -4.28 -4.96
C LEU A 519 27.33 -4.04 -5.14
N SER A 520 26.79 -4.54 -6.23
CA SER A 520 25.34 -4.56 -6.49
C SER A 520 24.83 -5.99 -6.45
N GLU A 521 23.59 -6.15 -6.01
CA GLU A 521 22.91 -7.43 -5.97
C GLU A 521 21.55 -7.35 -6.68
N PRO A 522 21.07 -8.48 -7.24
CA PRO A 522 19.68 -8.64 -7.62
C PRO A 522 18.77 -8.29 -6.44
N SER A 523 17.81 -7.41 -6.67
CA SER A 523 16.84 -6.98 -5.66
C SER A 523 15.44 -6.89 -6.25
N ASP A 524 14.44 -6.78 -5.39
CA ASP A 524 13.12 -6.37 -5.84
C ASP A 524 13.08 -4.85 -5.97
N LEU A 525 12.60 -4.35 -7.11
CA LEU A 525 12.43 -2.91 -7.32
C LEU A 525 11.46 -2.30 -6.31
N TRP A 526 10.48 -3.12 -5.95
CA TRP A 526 9.53 -2.88 -4.89
C TRP A 526 9.84 -3.86 -3.77
N PRO A 527 10.64 -3.45 -2.77
CA PRO A 527 10.72 -4.24 -1.55
C PRO A 527 9.33 -4.18 -0.91
N THR A 528 8.61 -5.32 -0.97
CA THR A 528 7.37 -5.45 -0.22
C THR A 528 7.70 -5.20 1.24
N ALA A 529 6.82 -4.46 1.93
CA ALA A 529 6.97 -4.29 3.37
C ALA A 529 7.14 -5.68 3.99
N ARG A 530 8.31 -5.90 4.59
CA ARG A 530 8.65 -7.21 5.12
C ARG A 530 8.09 -7.29 6.53
N ASP A 531 6.86 -7.75 6.59
CA ASP A 531 6.19 -8.06 7.85
C ASP A 531 6.73 -9.42 8.34
N GLU A 532 7.28 -9.40 9.56
CA GLU A 532 7.71 -10.58 10.29
C GLU A 532 6.63 -10.94 11.29
N GLN A 533 6.14 -12.18 11.18
CA GLN A 533 5.11 -12.71 12.04
C GLN A 533 5.73 -13.66 13.06
N LEU A 534 5.57 -13.32 14.34
CA LEU A 534 6.08 -14.10 15.45
C LEU A 534 4.88 -14.73 16.16
N ARG A 535 4.82 -16.07 16.11
CA ARG A 535 3.72 -16.86 16.69
C ARG A 535 4.19 -17.72 17.83
N PHE A 536 3.51 -17.59 18.94
CA PHE A 536 3.76 -18.31 20.17
C PHE A 536 2.47 -18.98 20.64
N SER A 537 2.60 -20.13 21.27
CA SER A 537 1.46 -20.72 21.95
C SER A 537 1.91 -21.73 22.98
N SER A 538 1.12 -21.85 24.04
CA SER A 538 1.35 -22.86 25.05
C SER A 538 1.17 -24.27 24.47
N ALA A 539 1.82 -25.25 25.09
CA ALA A 539 1.72 -26.66 24.68
C ALA A 539 0.28 -27.19 24.64
N ASN A 540 -0.62 -26.66 25.48
CA ASN A 540 -2.03 -27.04 25.53
C ASN A 540 -2.94 -26.13 24.66
N GLY A 541 -2.39 -25.14 23.95
CA GLY A 541 -3.14 -24.18 23.13
C GLY A 541 -4.05 -23.22 23.90
N SER A 542 -3.98 -23.19 25.24
CA SER A 542 -4.78 -22.27 26.06
C SER A 542 -4.32 -20.83 25.97
N VAL A 543 -3.07 -20.61 25.56
CA VAL A 543 -2.50 -19.30 25.21
C VAL A 543 -2.03 -19.37 23.76
N SER A 544 -2.43 -18.40 22.95
CA SER A 544 -1.86 -18.15 21.62
C SER A 544 -1.58 -16.67 21.50
N ILE A 545 -0.39 -16.33 21.01
CA ILE A 545 0.03 -14.95 20.76
C ILE A 545 0.59 -14.90 19.36
N GLU A 546 0.21 -13.87 18.64
CA GLU A 546 0.79 -13.52 17.37
C GLU A 546 1.07 -12.03 17.42
N PHE A 547 2.28 -11.64 17.07
CA PHE A 547 2.54 -10.23 16.80
C PHE A 547 3.27 -10.09 15.49
N VAL A 548 2.93 -9.04 14.78
CA VAL A 548 3.53 -8.72 13.49
C VAL A 548 4.28 -7.42 13.63
N ARG A 549 5.54 -7.46 13.21
CA ARG A 549 6.42 -6.29 13.14
C ARG A 549 6.86 -6.09 11.71
N ARG A 550 6.96 -4.84 11.27
CA ARG A 550 7.37 -4.47 9.93
C ARG A 550 8.82 -4.03 9.95
N TRP A 551 9.62 -4.56 9.05
CA TRP A 551 10.96 -4.06 8.84
C TRP A 551 10.90 -2.60 8.37
N ALA A 552 11.53 -1.71 9.12
CA ALA A 552 11.51 -0.26 8.90
C ALA A 552 12.79 0.24 8.22
N ALA A 553 13.95 -0.22 8.70
CA ALA A 553 15.25 0.24 8.20
C ALA A 553 16.40 -0.69 8.61
N ILE A 554 17.58 -0.46 8.02
CA ILE A 554 18.86 -1.00 8.50
C ILE A 554 19.41 -0.05 9.58
N GLY A 555 19.64 -0.57 10.77
CA GLY A 555 20.38 0.11 11.84
C GLY A 555 21.90 -0.07 11.71
N VAL A 556 22.65 0.53 12.64
CA VAL A 556 24.12 0.40 12.68
C VAL A 556 24.53 -1.07 12.73
N GLY A 557 25.54 -1.44 11.95
CA GLY A 557 26.07 -2.81 11.91
C GLY A 557 25.13 -3.85 11.30
N GLU A 558 24.32 -3.46 10.30
CA GLU A 558 23.37 -4.34 9.60
C GLU A 558 22.24 -4.87 10.51
N SER A 559 21.95 -4.19 11.62
CA SER A 559 20.79 -4.53 12.47
C SER A 559 19.49 -4.23 11.76
N SER A 560 18.42 -4.99 12.04
CA SER A 560 17.09 -4.68 11.53
C SER A 560 16.34 -3.82 12.53
N ILE A 561 15.87 -2.65 12.07
CA ILE A 561 14.92 -1.83 12.82
C ILE A 561 13.52 -2.29 12.42
N PHE A 562 12.68 -2.56 13.39
CA PHE A 562 11.28 -2.93 13.17
C PHE A 562 10.33 -1.95 13.86
N VAL A 563 9.12 -1.85 13.34
CA VAL A 563 7.99 -1.12 13.93
C VAL A 563 6.80 -2.06 14.12
N PRO A 564 5.96 -1.86 15.15
CA PRO A 564 4.87 -2.78 15.46
C PRO A 564 3.67 -2.59 14.52
N VAL A 565 3.16 -3.65 13.89
CA VAL A 565 1.99 -3.57 12.99
C VAL A 565 0.70 -3.91 13.74
N TYR A 566 0.66 -5.09 14.35
CA TYR A 566 -0.46 -5.51 15.19
C TYR A 566 -0.04 -6.61 16.16
N PHE A 567 -0.94 -6.87 17.11
CA PHE A 567 -0.82 -7.89 18.12
C PHE A 567 -2.16 -8.59 18.33
N ASP A 568 -2.12 -9.92 18.31
CA ASP A 568 -3.21 -10.82 18.65
C ASP A 568 -2.84 -11.67 19.86
N ALA A 569 -3.75 -11.79 20.83
CA ALA A 569 -3.64 -12.79 21.89
C ALA A 569 -4.96 -13.51 22.10
N THR A 570 -4.85 -14.77 22.51
CA THR A 570 -5.96 -15.58 23.00
C THR A 570 -5.57 -16.21 24.33
N LEU A 571 -6.42 -16.05 25.34
CA LEU A 571 -6.31 -16.69 26.64
C LEU A 571 -7.64 -17.39 26.97
N GLY A 572 -7.66 -18.72 26.82
CA GLY A 572 -8.88 -19.51 26.94
C GLY A 572 -9.91 -19.13 25.87
N ALA A 573 -11.02 -18.53 26.30
CA ALA A 573 -12.10 -18.07 25.41
C ALA A 573 -12.05 -16.56 25.08
N ARG A 574 -11.09 -15.83 25.66
CA ARG A 574 -10.90 -14.40 25.42
C ARG A 574 -9.87 -14.22 24.32
N SER A 575 -10.12 -13.29 23.41
CA SER A 575 -9.21 -12.90 22.35
C SER A 575 -9.12 -11.38 22.27
N TRP A 576 -7.93 -10.87 22.00
CA TRP A 576 -7.66 -9.45 21.82
C TRP A 576 -6.90 -9.24 20.53
N HIS A 577 -7.27 -8.20 19.80
CA HIS A 577 -6.58 -7.71 18.62
C HIS A 577 -6.26 -6.22 18.85
N VAL A 578 -5.00 -5.83 18.71
CA VAL A 578 -4.53 -4.46 18.89
C VAL A 578 -3.67 -4.08 17.69
N GLU A 579 -4.09 -3.05 16.96
CA GLU A 579 -3.38 -2.55 15.78
C GLU A 579 -3.29 -1.02 15.73
N ALA A 580 -3.85 -0.36 16.74
CA ALA A 580 -3.77 1.08 16.88
C ALA A 580 -2.38 1.47 17.37
N TRP A 581 -1.70 2.39 16.67
CA TRP A 581 -0.29 2.69 16.90
C TRP A 581 -0.03 3.23 18.31
N ASP A 582 -0.91 4.12 18.79
CA ASP A 582 -0.87 4.66 20.17
C ASP A 582 -1.13 3.62 21.28
N ARG A 583 -1.39 2.36 20.91
CA ARG A 583 -1.58 1.23 21.82
C ARG A 583 -0.50 0.15 21.66
N LEU A 584 0.49 0.37 20.80
CA LEU A 584 1.62 -0.52 20.59
C LEU A 584 2.90 0.26 20.93
N ASP A 585 3.69 -0.23 21.89
CA ASP A 585 5.05 0.28 22.08
C ASP A 585 6.03 -0.85 21.78
N TYR A 586 7.03 -0.58 20.95
CA TYR A 586 8.07 -1.55 20.63
C TYR A 586 9.45 -0.92 20.80
N THR A 587 10.29 -1.55 21.62
CA THR A 587 11.68 -1.12 21.81
C THR A 587 12.60 -2.09 21.09
N ASN A 588 13.29 -1.57 20.07
CA ASN A 588 14.26 -2.31 19.30
C ASN A 588 15.66 -2.17 19.93
N THR A 589 16.40 -3.26 20.00
CA THR A 589 17.80 -3.28 20.45
C THR A 589 18.75 -3.60 19.31
N HIS A 590 20.02 -3.20 19.45
CA HIS A 590 21.06 -3.54 18.47
C HIS A 590 21.13 -5.07 18.29
N HIS A 591 20.98 -5.53 17.04
CA HIS A 591 20.83 -6.94 16.66
C HIS A 591 19.60 -7.70 17.22
N ASN A 592 18.59 -6.97 17.71
CA ASN A 592 17.32 -7.53 18.18
C ASN A 592 17.49 -8.56 19.32
N TRP A 593 18.51 -8.37 20.16
CA TRP A 593 18.86 -9.32 21.22
C TRP A 593 18.01 -9.21 22.47
N LEU A 594 17.39 -8.04 22.71
CA LEU A 594 16.66 -7.69 23.94
C LEU A 594 15.42 -6.84 23.60
N ASP A 595 14.68 -7.22 22.56
CA ASP A 595 13.52 -6.44 22.13
C ASP A 595 12.35 -6.60 23.11
N THR A 596 11.60 -5.53 23.31
CA THR A 596 10.37 -5.53 24.12
C THR A 596 9.20 -5.00 23.32
N PHE A 597 8.01 -5.50 23.62
CA PHE A 597 6.76 -5.11 22.98
C PHE A 597 5.66 -5.01 24.03
N VAL A 598 4.87 -3.95 23.97
CA VAL A 598 3.70 -3.74 24.84
C VAL A 598 2.49 -3.42 23.98
N ALA A 599 1.46 -4.26 24.04
CA ALA A 599 0.13 -3.99 23.46
C ALA A 599 -0.88 -3.66 24.56
N ARG A 600 -1.71 -2.64 24.32
CA ARG A 600 -2.78 -2.22 25.22
C ARG A 600 -4.14 -2.42 24.57
N ALA A 601 -4.93 -3.36 25.08
CA ALA A 601 -6.34 -3.49 24.74
C ALA A 601 -7.20 -2.75 25.79
N ASP A 602 -8.52 -2.71 25.61
CA ASP A 602 -9.41 -1.95 26.50
C ASP A 602 -9.39 -2.44 27.96
N ASP A 603 -9.15 -3.75 28.17
CA ASP A 603 -9.23 -4.38 29.49
C ASP A 603 -7.94 -5.11 29.92
N VAL A 604 -6.91 -5.14 29.07
CA VAL A 604 -5.63 -5.81 29.34
C VAL A 604 -4.42 -5.06 28.77
N THR A 605 -3.27 -5.23 29.40
CA THR A 605 -1.95 -4.92 28.84
C THR A 605 -1.18 -6.23 28.65
N ILE A 606 -0.51 -6.34 27.51
CA ILE A 606 0.19 -7.55 27.09
C ILE A 606 1.63 -7.16 26.83
N GLU A 607 2.55 -7.79 27.54
CA GLU A 607 3.97 -7.51 27.52
C GLU A 607 4.69 -8.72 26.91
N TRP A 608 5.56 -8.49 25.94
CA TRP A 608 6.47 -9.48 25.36
C TRP A 608 7.90 -8.98 25.44
N GLU A 609 8.83 -9.89 25.72
CA GLU A 609 10.26 -9.64 25.76
C GLU A 609 10.98 -10.82 25.11
N THR A 610 12.01 -10.54 24.32
CA THR A 610 12.93 -11.55 23.79
C THR A 610 14.34 -11.33 24.31
N GLU A 611 15.04 -12.41 24.65
CA GLU A 611 16.45 -12.39 25.04
C GLU A 611 17.20 -13.43 24.19
N PHE A 612 18.11 -13.01 23.31
CA PHE A 612 18.73 -13.89 22.29
C PHE A 612 20.03 -14.60 22.75
N PHE A 613 20.50 -14.41 23.99
CA PHE A 613 21.82 -14.93 24.40
C PHE A 613 21.84 -15.53 25.81
N PRO A 614 22.32 -16.78 26.01
CA PRO A 614 22.95 -17.71 25.05
C PRO A 614 21.96 -18.53 24.18
N GLU A 615 20.68 -18.52 24.52
CA GLU A 615 19.58 -19.14 23.78
C GLU A 615 18.47 -18.08 23.63
N GLN A 616 17.58 -18.23 22.66
CA GLN A 616 16.44 -17.33 22.51
C GLN A 616 15.36 -17.69 23.54
N HIS A 617 15.08 -16.75 24.44
CA HIS A 617 14.02 -16.84 25.43
C HIS A 617 12.97 -15.77 25.15
N ASP A 618 11.76 -16.18 24.79
CA ASP A 618 10.63 -15.27 24.62
C ASP A 618 9.72 -15.39 25.84
N ARG A 619 9.41 -14.27 26.49
CA ARG A 619 8.57 -14.20 27.69
C ARG A 619 7.34 -13.37 27.40
N VAL A 620 6.18 -13.82 27.90
CA VAL A 620 4.93 -13.09 27.76
C VAL A 620 4.23 -12.96 29.11
N ARG A 621 3.65 -11.79 29.35
CA ARG A 621 2.85 -11.47 30.52
C ARG A 621 1.57 -10.75 30.11
N ILE A 622 0.44 -11.11 30.72
CA ILE A 622 -0.85 -10.44 30.49
C ILE A 622 -1.39 -9.97 31.83
N VAL A 623 -1.61 -8.66 31.95
CA VAL A 623 -2.21 -8.02 33.12
C VAL A 623 -3.55 -7.40 32.73
N ASP A 624 -4.55 -7.48 33.61
CA ASP A 624 -5.80 -6.74 33.42
C ASP A 624 -5.65 -5.25 33.76
N SER A 625 -6.69 -4.47 33.48
CA SER A 625 -6.74 -3.03 33.77
C SER A 625 -6.63 -2.68 35.26
N ALA A 626 -6.79 -3.64 36.18
CA ALA A 626 -6.56 -3.48 37.61
C ALA A 626 -5.13 -3.87 38.04
N GLY A 627 -4.29 -4.33 37.10
CA GLY A 627 -2.94 -4.81 37.34
C GLY A 627 -2.87 -6.25 37.85
N ALA A 628 -3.97 -7.00 37.83
CA ALA A 628 -3.95 -8.41 38.19
C ALA A 628 -3.43 -9.25 37.02
N GLU A 629 -2.51 -10.18 37.31
CA GLU A 629 -1.96 -11.07 36.30
C GLU A 629 -3.00 -12.09 35.84
N LEU A 630 -3.41 -12.01 34.58
CA LEU A 630 -4.23 -13.01 33.91
C LEU A 630 -3.37 -14.16 33.37
N LEU A 631 -2.16 -13.82 32.94
CA LEU A 631 -1.07 -14.75 32.61
C LEU A 631 0.19 -14.21 33.31
N PRO A 632 0.72 -14.89 34.35
CA PRO A 632 2.01 -14.52 34.91
C PRO A 632 3.09 -14.67 33.83
N GLU A 633 4.25 -14.04 34.03
CA GLU A 633 5.38 -14.18 33.11
C GLU A 633 5.62 -15.65 32.76
N THR A 634 5.44 -15.95 31.48
CA THR A 634 5.46 -17.30 30.95
C THR A 634 6.42 -17.35 29.78
N GLU A 635 7.39 -18.25 29.85
CA GLU A 635 8.28 -18.54 28.74
C GLU A 635 7.48 -19.26 27.64
N VAL A 636 7.61 -18.74 26.42
CA VAL A 636 6.99 -19.28 25.23
C VAL A 636 8.06 -19.68 24.23
N PHE A 637 7.77 -20.72 23.45
CA PHE A 637 8.69 -21.23 22.44
C PHE A 637 8.15 -20.88 21.06
N ALA A 638 9.00 -20.30 20.21
CA ALA A 638 8.70 -20.12 18.80
C ALA A 638 8.37 -21.48 18.17
N ARG A 639 7.30 -21.52 17.37
CA ARG A 639 6.85 -22.75 16.69
C ARG A 639 7.52 -22.98 15.34
#